data_AF-A0A5E7GXX8-F1
#
_entry.id   AF-A0A5E7GXX8-F1
#
_cell.length_a   1.000
_cell.length_b   1.000
_cell.length_c   1.000
_cell.angle_alpha   90.00
_cell.angle_beta   90.00
_cell.angle_gamma   90.00
#
_symmetry.space_group_name_H-M   'P 1'
#
loop_
_entity.id
_entity.type
_entity.pdbx_description
1 polymer ?
#
loop_
_entity_poly.entity_id
_entity_poly.type
_entity_poly.pdbx_seq_one_letter_code
_entity_poly.pdbx_strand_id
1 'polypeptide(L)'
;MDGISDREKGVAKSMVELPALSPPLVPTTDAGWPVLSPAFLSADDAACYVHERIGNKRDCEYGGYIFQRVDQRFVASEPMESLSSPLAFGLFYPTDGKGHPIVPKGHVVHARYASHKALSMSDPAKVEALNWSRQEADVSAQMFREEEMWEMIFREFPAYLSAAEHSLIMFKPGPVKLHEPLLRRLGTKNKPGQIALGLENGTIRPSDVVKELAAAGDLRVVISSDLWGAAGSVSAHWAPFSAKKQREVPREVAFGAIFPSADEAGEDMHSRASGRYDTEHTSFGFILKHKDKEQYIATELVPVSGVRDKLFSLTSLFGISRRGVYLFPQDFELDAYFYSKRGVEGFPASPKNWLKQYFIDPVDLFVVVYDAKRRRVIRPDKILPVYISTLEGALLKYLPRASTKLFDDDTPNMGTDAIRNNLASGALTPTGFVRVVANSGQLSVLRSSLCWDRTGAVDTLWFRYMNLQRRPLSPLFLTPDDAARHARAQLLTQRDKAYGGLILRRRDGFYLATEPVPVPREDFAFGWIFPDESTTTGQFPAGCEIVARYRSRTQKELPFLLSRTESQVYLNMLSTKTLRTAFGRRTSRIDEYLLGPDGSLIRYLPSIFTVGVFAMERDLIDYHLLPDTLKGRSIKQRIHWGLLKPSEWVNQLGAMGTLQIVVGSTLWGPPRRAITWTPNPEPAPTQTGYSKAITEPAYSPLFTQEEGGARYAHEQAGSRDALKFGFILKYSRDHIYVASMPLEAEDSNFVYDRVFLDGSLPYRYDVQGLYVCAGKSPASLPDEDHRHFFSPMDVRHARVRADTPQGFKPIYFSCADGALLRIKLDPFDPESSLDDFGQIKFRPNPFASLEQAQSDQRDIASGVFKLSSYIQRMTRAGHLEVLITSHYWSRQGKVSPDWTPRMAPAADAGSLLALGPVFHHADDAARYVQLRAGGPDGKGTVYESAILTNSGSTSFIPLEPLGVAQDTDQVLRPVFHTTPDPLFADGYKLMATHRLYQSGNSLNADDPDSVHDNFISSSLLHANTYGLKAKGLAISDHYYSSQHGALLRYTPVYSTAEEALLRTKQVSISDGHWITHLSAGEFISRLSSIGQLRVLAAGGYWQQTGRVGADWRISRRQKSEDSTVRTRDEL
;
A
#
# COMPACT_ATOMS: atom_id res chain seq x y z
N MET A 1 -43.62 16.22 74.59
CA MET A 1 -44.45 17.35 74.13
C MET A 1 -44.59 17.21 72.62
N ASP A 2 -45.57 16.38 72.26
CA ASP A 2 -46.60 16.52 71.21
C ASP A 2 -46.18 17.08 69.84
N GLY A 3 -46.40 16.41 68.70
CA GLY A 3 -47.14 15.16 68.47
C GLY A 3 -47.01 14.61 67.02
N ILE A 4 -47.09 13.28 66.91
CA ILE A 4 -48.05 12.43 66.15
C ILE A 4 -48.71 13.13 64.92
N SER A 5 -48.61 12.70 63.65
CA SER A 5 -49.07 11.45 62.96
C SER A 5 -48.73 11.59 61.45
N ASP A 6 -48.10 10.64 60.74
CA ASP A 6 -48.70 9.46 60.05
C ASP A 6 -49.95 9.81 59.20
N ARG A 7 -50.14 9.51 57.90
CA ARG A 7 -49.68 8.56 56.85
C ARG A 7 -50.04 9.23 55.48
N GLU A 8 -49.46 8.93 54.31
CA GLU A 8 -49.69 7.72 53.49
C GLU A 8 -48.68 7.60 52.33
N LYS A 9 -48.41 6.33 51.98
CA LYS A 9 -47.48 5.83 50.97
C LYS A 9 -48.16 5.60 49.61
N GLY A 10 -47.39 5.76 48.54
CA GLY A 10 -47.60 5.15 47.21
C GLY A 10 -46.44 5.54 46.26
N VAL A 11 -45.28 4.86 46.26
CA VAL A 11 -44.89 3.72 45.37
C VAL A 11 -44.88 4.12 43.88
N ALA A 12 -43.81 4.05 43.05
CA ALA A 12 -42.40 3.62 43.06
C ALA A 12 -41.69 4.33 41.85
N LYS A 13 -40.36 4.53 41.72
CA LYS A 13 -39.28 3.52 41.57
C LYS A 13 -37.88 4.21 41.48
N SER A 14 -36.85 3.49 41.97
CA SER A 14 -35.40 3.74 42.16
C SER A 14 -34.66 4.72 41.21
N MET A 15 -33.81 5.67 41.65
CA MET A 15 -32.59 5.64 42.50
C MET A 15 -31.33 5.15 41.77
N VAL A 16 -30.42 6.08 41.43
CA VAL A 16 -28.95 5.90 41.44
C VAL A 16 -28.32 7.23 41.90
N GLU A 17 -27.44 7.11 42.89
CA GLU A 17 -26.78 8.17 43.66
C GLU A 17 -25.73 8.97 42.86
N LEU A 18 -25.65 10.26 43.17
CA LEU A 18 -24.52 11.15 42.89
C LEU A 18 -23.37 10.85 43.87
N PRO A 19 -22.10 10.76 43.42
CA PRO A 19 -20.97 11.01 44.29
C PRO A 19 -20.30 12.36 43.98
N ALA A 20 -20.17 13.14 45.05
CA ALA A 20 -19.11 14.07 45.42
C ALA A 20 -18.33 14.84 44.32
N LEU A 21 -18.45 16.17 44.40
CA LEU A 21 -17.55 17.17 43.82
C LEU A 21 -16.07 16.84 44.11
N SER A 22 -15.30 16.56 43.05
CA SER A 22 -13.84 16.51 43.11
C SER A 22 -13.25 17.93 43.14
N PRO A 23 -12.19 18.19 43.91
CA PRO A 23 -11.48 19.48 43.90
C PRO A 23 -10.77 19.71 42.55
N PRO A 24 -10.42 20.96 42.20
CA PRO A 24 -9.81 21.27 40.91
C PRO A 24 -8.47 20.53 40.79
N LEU A 25 -8.37 19.69 39.76
CA LEU A 25 -7.13 19.06 39.34
C LEU A 25 -6.08 20.15 39.11
N VAL A 26 -5.09 20.20 40.01
CA VAL A 26 -3.76 20.73 39.69
C VAL A 26 -3.27 19.89 38.49
N PRO A 27 -2.93 20.50 37.35
CA PRO A 27 -2.44 19.71 36.22
C PRO A 27 -1.10 19.11 36.62
N THR A 28 -1.10 17.79 36.78
CA THR A 28 0.11 16.98 36.73
C THR A 28 0.77 17.22 35.38
N THR A 29 1.99 17.74 35.41
CA THR A 29 2.89 17.86 34.28
C THR A 29 3.23 16.48 33.73
N ASP A 30 2.39 15.96 32.83
CA ASP A 30 2.74 14.89 31.88
C ASP A 30 1.78 14.77 30.67
N ALA A 31 0.89 15.75 30.45
CA ALA A 31 0.23 15.95 29.16
C ALA A 31 1.08 16.90 28.30
N GLY A 32 1.98 16.33 27.49
CA GLY A 32 2.99 17.04 26.72
C GLY A 32 2.42 18.09 25.75
N TRP A 33 3.10 19.22 25.64
CA TRP A 33 2.78 20.26 24.68
C TRP A 33 2.76 19.73 23.23
N PRO A 34 1.98 20.34 22.33
CA PRO A 34 2.00 20.00 20.91
C PRO A 34 3.43 20.03 20.34
N VAL A 35 3.77 19.02 19.53
CA VAL A 35 5.06 18.96 18.82
C VAL A 35 5.19 20.21 17.93
N LEU A 36 6.37 20.83 17.97
CA LEU A 36 6.68 21.99 17.13
C LEU A 36 7.41 21.55 15.86
N SER A 37 7.15 22.28 14.78
CA SER A 37 7.83 22.13 13.49
C SER A 37 9.30 22.59 13.57
N PRO A 38 10.10 22.31 12.51
CA PRO A 38 11.41 22.95 12.33
C PRO A 38 11.32 24.49 12.34
N ALA A 39 12.47 25.16 12.39
CA ALA A 39 12.53 26.63 12.36
C ALA A 39 12.45 27.18 10.92
N PHE A 40 11.77 28.32 10.75
CA PHE A 40 11.55 29.02 9.48
C PHE A 40 12.01 30.48 9.56
N LEU A 41 12.26 31.10 8.40
CA LEU A 41 12.64 32.51 8.31
C LEU A 41 11.46 33.47 8.52
N SER A 42 10.26 33.09 8.08
CA SER A 42 9.05 33.90 8.20
C SER A 42 7.87 33.11 8.73
N ALA A 43 6.84 33.82 9.20
CA ALA A 43 5.57 33.21 9.59
C ALA A 43 4.83 32.61 8.39
N ASP A 44 4.93 33.23 7.20
CA ASP A 44 4.32 32.73 5.96
C ASP A 44 4.93 31.36 5.58
N ASP A 45 6.24 31.17 5.75
CA ASP A 45 6.92 29.88 5.51
C ASP A 45 6.45 28.79 6.49
N ALA A 46 6.33 29.14 7.77
CA ALA A 46 5.80 28.24 8.79
C ALA A 46 4.33 27.86 8.50
N ALA A 47 3.52 28.80 8.00
CA ALA A 47 2.15 28.55 7.57
C ALA A 47 2.10 27.64 6.32
N CYS A 48 3.02 27.81 5.37
CA CYS A 48 3.13 26.93 4.21
C CYS A 48 3.47 25.48 4.62
N TYR A 49 4.40 25.30 5.57
CA TYR A 49 4.70 23.99 6.13
C TYR A 49 3.48 23.33 6.75
N VAL A 50 2.73 24.06 7.59
CA VAL A 50 1.50 23.55 8.20
C VAL A 50 0.48 23.20 7.12
N HIS A 51 0.27 24.06 6.13
CA HIS A 51 -0.61 23.80 5.00
C HIS A 51 -0.25 22.50 4.25
N GLU A 52 1.04 22.25 4.02
CA GLU A 52 1.55 21.01 3.42
C GLU A 52 1.32 19.78 4.32
N ARG A 53 1.46 19.93 5.64
CA ARG A 53 1.18 18.86 6.61
C ARG A 53 -0.30 18.48 6.66
N ILE A 54 -1.20 19.46 6.61
CA ILE A 54 -2.64 19.18 6.57
C ILE A 54 -2.99 18.58 5.21
N GLY A 55 -2.45 19.12 4.11
CA GLY A 55 -2.54 18.54 2.76
C GLY A 55 -3.99 18.24 2.37
N ASN A 56 -4.29 16.96 2.12
CA ASN A 56 -5.62 16.50 1.67
C ASN A 56 -6.51 16.00 2.83
N LYS A 57 -6.01 16.07 4.07
CA LYS A 57 -6.79 15.75 5.27
C LYS A 57 -7.74 16.91 5.53
N ARG A 58 -9.00 16.72 5.17
CA ARG A 58 -10.06 17.76 5.15
C ARG A 58 -11.41 17.19 5.59
N ASP A 59 -11.36 16.07 6.31
CA ASP A 59 -12.47 15.40 6.98
C ASP A 59 -12.90 16.14 8.26
N CYS A 60 -11.92 16.71 8.97
CA CYS A 60 -12.13 17.59 10.12
C CYS A 60 -11.39 18.93 9.96
N GLU A 61 -11.59 19.80 10.94
CA GLU A 61 -10.93 21.11 11.02
C GLU A 61 -9.68 20.97 11.87
N TYR A 62 -8.59 21.57 11.44
CA TYR A 62 -7.32 21.57 12.16
C TYR A 62 -6.98 22.99 12.57
N GLY A 63 -6.38 23.15 13.75
CA GLY A 63 -5.96 24.45 14.27
C GLY A 63 -4.58 24.40 14.92
N GLY A 64 -4.05 25.57 15.24
CA GLY A 64 -2.85 25.73 16.05
C GLY A 64 -2.22 27.12 15.93
N TYR A 65 -0.95 27.21 16.36
CA TYR A 65 -0.25 28.47 16.53
C TYR A 65 1.06 28.51 15.75
N ILE A 66 1.40 29.70 15.27
CA ILE A 66 2.72 30.06 14.79
C ILE A 66 3.36 30.94 15.86
N PHE A 67 4.53 30.52 16.33
CA PHE A 67 5.30 31.21 17.34
C PHE A 67 6.53 31.89 16.75
N GLN A 68 6.85 33.06 17.28
CA GLN A 68 8.13 33.71 17.08
C GLN A 68 9.03 33.41 18.28
N ARG A 69 10.24 32.93 17.99
CA ARG A 69 11.27 32.64 18.99
C ARG A 69 12.07 33.88 19.34
N VAL A 70 12.80 33.82 20.46
CA VAL A 70 13.77 34.86 20.88
C VAL A 70 14.82 35.18 19.81
N ASP A 71 15.21 34.22 18.98
CA ASP A 71 16.16 34.39 17.87
C ASP A 71 15.50 34.90 16.57
N GLN A 72 14.27 35.41 16.66
CA GLN A 72 13.47 35.94 15.55
C GLN A 72 13.10 34.89 14.48
N ARG A 73 13.31 33.60 14.74
CA ARG A 73 12.83 32.51 13.86
C ARG A 73 11.40 32.14 14.18
N PHE A 74 10.73 31.52 13.23
CA PHE A 74 9.35 31.07 13.37
C PHE A 74 9.26 29.55 13.48
N VAL A 75 8.37 29.07 14.34
CA VAL A 75 8.01 27.64 14.44
C VAL A 75 6.50 27.56 14.54
N ALA A 76 5.91 26.46 14.07
CA ALA A 76 4.48 26.21 14.17
C ALA A 76 4.22 24.97 15.02
N SER A 77 3.10 24.93 15.74
CA SER A 77 2.60 23.66 16.25
C SER A 77 2.24 22.73 15.09
N GLU A 78 2.39 21.43 15.27
CA GLU A 78 1.83 20.45 14.32
C GLU A 78 0.29 20.55 14.30
N PRO A 79 -0.37 20.32 13.15
CA PRO A 79 -1.83 20.42 13.04
C PRO A 79 -2.56 19.51 14.03
N MET A 80 -3.49 20.08 14.80
CA MET A 80 -4.31 19.35 15.76
C MET A 80 -5.78 19.47 15.39
N GLU A 81 -6.52 18.36 15.51
CA GLU A 81 -7.96 18.33 15.26
C GLU A 81 -8.69 19.25 16.25
N SER A 82 -9.56 20.11 15.72
CA SER A 82 -10.39 21.03 16.47
C SER A 82 -11.84 20.54 16.50
N LEU A 83 -12.39 20.38 17.70
CA LEU A 83 -13.80 20.07 17.92
C LEU A 83 -14.69 21.34 17.98
N SER A 84 -14.08 22.51 18.04
CA SER A 84 -14.73 23.83 18.07
C SER A 84 -14.09 24.76 17.02
N SER A 85 -14.34 26.08 17.06
CA SER A 85 -13.71 27.01 16.12
C SER A 85 -12.17 26.85 16.15
N PRO A 86 -11.52 26.53 15.02
CA PRO A 86 -10.09 26.21 14.96
C PRO A 86 -9.20 27.41 15.31
N LEU A 87 -9.76 28.63 15.34
CA LEU A 87 -9.08 29.83 15.78
C LEU A 87 -9.38 30.22 17.23
N ALA A 88 -10.18 29.48 18.00
CA ALA A 88 -10.54 29.85 19.36
C ALA A 88 -9.30 30.02 20.29
N PHE A 89 -9.25 31.11 21.05
CA PHE A 89 -8.15 31.41 21.97
C PHE A 89 -8.23 30.48 23.20
N GLY A 90 -7.18 29.67 23.42
CA GLY A 90 -7.14 28.62 24.47
C GLY A 90 -7.37 27.20 23.98
N LEU A 91 -7.53 27.01 22.67
CA LEU A 91 -7.47 25.71 22.02
C LEU A 91 -6.02 25.20 22.11
N PHE A 92 -5.80 23.96 22.57
CA PHE A 92 -4.51 23.23 22.66
C PHE A 92 -3.45 23.71 23.66
N TYR A 93 -3.51 24.95 24.14
CA TYR A 93 -2.62 25.47 25.18
C TYR A 93 -3.42 26.03 26.35
N PRO A 94 -3.02 25.77 27.61
CA PRO A 94 -3.67 26.35 28.78
C PRO A 94 -3.55 27.88 28.73
N THR A 95 -4.53 28.60 29.25
CA THR A 95 -4.54 30.07 29.24
C THR A 95 -4.15 30.66 30.60
N ASP A 96 -3.58 31.86 30.58
CA ASP A 96 -3.33 32.66 31.78
C ASP A 96 -4.63 33.31 32.30
N GLY A 97 -4.54 34.02 33.43
CA GLY A 97 -5.68 34.74 34.02
C GLY A 97 -6.25 35.88 33.16
N LYS A 98 -5.61 36.21 32.03
CA LYS A 98 -6.08 37.17 31.01
C LYS A 98 -6.62 36.47 29.76
N GLY A 99 -6.65 35.14 29.76
CA GLY A 99 -7.12 34.31 28.66
C GLY A 99 -6.09 34.08 27.56
N HIS A 100 -4.81 34.46 27.73
CA HIS A 100 -3.77 34.25 26.73
C HIS A 100 -3.12 32.87 26.84
N PRO A 101 -2.78 32.18 25.73
CA PRO A 101 -2.15 30.88 25.79
C PRO A 101 -0.78 30.95 26.47
N ILE A 102 -0.54 30.04 27.40
CA ILE A 102 0.75 29.82 28.06
C ILE A 102 1.63 29.07 27.07
N VAL A 103 2.57 29.79 26.47
CA VAL A 103 3.43 29.30 25.40
C VAL A 103 4.75 28.72 25.92
N PRO A 104 5.43 27.88 25.12
CA PRO A 104 6.75 27.39 25.46
C PRO A 104 7.76 28.49 25.79
N LYS A 105 8.69 28.23 26.71
CA LYS A 105 9.71 29.22 27.11
C LYS A 105 10.48 29.74 25.88
N GLY A 106 10.66 31.05 25.80
CA GLY A 106 11.37 31.70 24.69
C GLY A 106 10.56 31.83 23.38
N HIS A 107 9.26 31.61 23.43
CA HIS A 107 8.34 31.77 22.30
C HIS A 107 7.28 32.83 22.61
N VAL A 108 6.78 33.49 21.57
CA VAL A 108 5.65 34.43 21.61
C VAL A 108 4.69 34.06 20.49
N VAL A 109 3.37 34.10 20.74
CA VAL A 109 2.38 33.88 19.68
C VAL A 109 2.49 34.97 18.63
N HIS A 110 2.73 34.59 17.39
CA HIS A 110 2.77 35.50 16.25
C HIS A 110 1.47 35.49 15.45
N ALA A 111 0.95 34.28 15.16
CA ALA A 111 -0.29 34.10 14.42
C ALA A 111 -0.97 32.78 14.83
N ARG A 112 -2.24 32.62 14.43
CA ARG A 112 -2.96 31.35 14.48
C ARG A 112 -3.12 30.77 13.07
N TYR A 113 -3.33 29.47 12.95
CA TYR A 113 -3.77 28.88 11.69
C TYR A 113 -5.00 28.00 11.91
N ALA A 114 -5.81 27.90 10.86
CA ALA A 114 -6.97 27.04 10.78
C ALA A 114 -7.02 26.32 9.43
N SER A 115 -7.77 25.22 9.37
CA SER A 115 -8.21 24.61 8.12
C SER A 115 -9.71 24.35 8.15
N HIS A 116 -10.30 24.33 6.95
CA HIS A 116 -11.69 23.96 6.77
C HIS A 116 -11.84 22.53 6.28
N LYS A 117 -13.04 21.99 6.45
CA LYS A 117 -13.47 20.77 5.79
C LYS A 117 -13.57 20.99 4.28
N ALA A 118 -13.42 19.92 3.51
CA ALA A 118 -13.57 19.99 2.07
C ALA A 118 -15.03 20.34 1.67
N LEU A 119 -15.21 20.94 0.49
CA LEU A 119 -16.55 21.30 0.01
C LEU A 119 -17.48 20.09 -0.17
N SER A 120 -16.95 18.88 -0.42
CA SER A 120 -17.74 17.64 -0.47
C SER A 120 -18.42 17.27 0.86
N MET A 121 -17.99 17.88 1.97
CA MET A 121 -18.60 17.69 3.29
C MET A 121 -19.81 18.59 3.52
N SER A 122 -20.06 19.55 2.62
CA SER A 122 -21.23 20.42 2.66
C SER A 122 -22.44 19.75 2.01
N ASP A 123 -23.64 20.00 2.55
CA ASP A 123 -24.88 19.52 1.96
C ASP A 123 -25.26 20.33 0.70
N PRO A 124 -25.34 19.72 -0.49
CA PRO A 124 -25.76 20.42 -1.69
C PRO A 124 -27.17 21.03 -1.59
N ALA A 125 -28.08 20.41 -0.83
CA ALA A 125 -29.43 20.94 -0.64
C ALA A 125 -29.42 22.28 0.12
N LYS A 126 -28.47 22.48 1.03
CA LYS A 126 -28.27 23.77 1.72
C LYS A 126 -27.83 24.86 0.74
N VAL A 127 -26.90 24.55 -0.17
CA VAL A 127 -26.43 25.50 -1.19
C VAL A 127 -27.57 25.92 -2.12
N GLU A 128 -28.41 24.97 -2.53
CA GLU A 128 -29.59 25.22 -3.34
C GLU A 128 -30.64 26.06 -2.60
N ALA A 129 -30.92 25.75 -1.33
CA ALA A 129 -31.85 26.52 -0.49
C ALA A 129 -31.39 27.98 -0.28
N LEU A 130 -30.08 28.22 -0.23
CA LEU A 130 -29.48 29.55 -0.14
C LEU A 130 -29.45 30.29 -1.50
N ASN A 131 -29.90 29.65 -2.57
CA ASN A 131 -29.83 30.14 -3.95
C ASN A 131 -28.40 30.57 -4.35
N TRP A 132 -27.40 29.89 -3.80
CA TRP A 132 -26.00 30.13 -4.09
C TRP A 132 -25.57 29.39 -5.34
N SER A 133 -24.74 30.03 -6.16
CA SER A 133 -24.04 29.33 -7.23
C SER A 133 -22.96 28.40 -6.63
N ARG A 134 -22.53 27.38 -7.39
CA ARG A 134 -21.39 26.53 -6.98
C ARG A 134 -20.11 27.35 -6.72
N GLN A 135 -19.92 28.43 -7.49
CA GLN A 135 -18.84 29.38 -7.26
C GLN A 135 -18.94 30.07 -5.89
N GLU A 136 -20.13 30.49 -5.47
CA GLU A 136 -20.33 31.08 -4.13
C GLU A 136 -20.15 30.02 -3.03
N ALA A 137 -20.52 28.76 -3.27
CA ALA A 137 -20.25 27.67 -2.35
C ALA A 137 -18.74 27.40 -2.18
N ASP A 138 -17.96 27.45 -3.26
CA ASP A 138 -16.49 27.38 -3.21
C ASP A 138 -15.89 28.53 -2.38
N VAL A 139 -16.39 29.76 -2.57
CA VAL A 139 -15.95 30.93 -1.78
C VAL A 139 -16.30 30.74 -0.31
N SER A 140 -17.53 30.32 0.00
CA SER A 140 -17.98 30.08 1.38
C SER A 140 -17.13 29.03 2.09
N ALA A 141 -16.78 27.94 1.41
CA ALA A 141 -15.92 26.90 1.98
C ALA A 141 -14.48 27.38 2.20
N GLN A 142 -14.01 28.37 1.43
CA GLN A 142 -12.61 28.80 1.43
C GLN A 142 -12.33 30.14 2.12
N MET A 143 -13.35 30.93 2.48
CA MET A 143 -13.21 32.19 3.22
C MET A 143 -13.21 31.95 4.73
N PHE A 144 -12.72 32.91 5.52
CA PHE A 144 -12.88 32.88 6.98
C PHE A 144 -14.37 32.94 7.38
N ARG A 145 -14.77 32.13 8.37
CA ARG A 145 -16.15 32.12 8.89
C ARG A 145 -16.45 33.34 9.76
N GLU A 146 -17.73 33.58 10.03
CA GLU A 146 -18.20 34.71 10.81
C GLU A 146 -17.61 34.72 12.23
N GLU A 147 -17.60 33.57 12.90
CA GLU A 147 -17.00 33.41 14.23
C GLU A 147 -15.48 33.65 14.19
N GLU A 148 -14.81 33.20 13.13
CA GLU A 148 -13.36 33.35 12.94
C GLU A 148 -12.98 34.80 12.64
N MET A 149 -13.72 35.46 11.75
CA MET A 149 -13.57 36.88 11.45
C MET A 149 -13.74 37.73 12.72
N TRP A 150 -14.75 37.40 13.54
CA TRP A 150 -14.95 38.07 14.82
C TRP A 150 -13.76 37.87 15.76
N GLU A 151 -13.27 36.64 15.94
CA GLU A 151 -12.12 36.32 16.80
C GLU A 151 -10.81 36.96 16.33
N MET A 152 -10.61 37.11 15.01
CA MET A 152 -9.43 37.80 14.48
C MET A 152 -9.50 39.30 14.74
N ILE A 153 -10.65 39.93 14.45
CA ILE A 153 -10.83 41.37 14.55
C ILE A 153 -10.86 41.82 16.01
N PHE A 154 -11.66 41.15 16.86
CA PHE A 154 -11.81 41.52 18.28
C PHE A 154 -10.49 41.40 19.07
N ARG A 155 -9.65 40.43 18.71
CA ARG A 155 -8.35 40.20 19.38
C ARG A 155 -7.18 40.92 18.69
N GLU A 156 -7.40 41.50 17.51
CA GLU A 156 -6.37 42.13 16.67
C GLU A 156 -5.17 41.21 16.33
N PHE A 157 -5.40 39.88 16.22
CA PHE A 157 -4.36 38.89 15.91
C PHE A 157 -4.44 38.38 14.46
N PRO A 158 -3.29 38.24 13.75
CA PRO A 158 -3.26 37.61 12.43
C PRO A 158 -3.66 36.14 12.46
N ALA A 159 -4.28 35.66 11.38
CA ALA A 159 -4.50 34.24 11.18
C ALA A 159 -4.30 33.80 9.73
N TYR A 160 -3.92 32.53 9.57
CA TYR A 160 -3.81 31.83 8.30
C TYR A 160 -4.94 30.83 8.15
N LEU A 161 -5.50 30.71 6.94
CA LEU A 161 -6.53 29.75 6.62
C LEU A 161 -6.10 28.86 5.47
N SER A 162 -5.95 27.57 5.77
CA SER A 162 -5.68 26.48 4.85
C SER A 162 -6.99 25.84 4.41
N ALA A 163 -7.72 26.50 3.52
CA ALA A 163 -9.11 26.18 3.25
C ALA A 163 -9.33 25.07 2.20
N ALA A 164 -8.38 24.90 1.28
CA ALA A 164 -8.38 23.81 0.28
C ALA A 164 -6.95 23.31 0.06
N GLU A 165 -6.74 22.36 -0.85
CA GLU A 165 -5.40 21.78 -1.10
C GLU A 165 -4.40 22.78 -1.70
N HIS A 166 -4.87 23.79 -2.43
CA HIS A 166 -4.02 24.79 -3.09
C HIS A 166 -4.36 26.21 -2.64
N SER A 167 -4.94 26.34 -1.45
CA SER A 167 -5.51 27.59 -0.95
C SER A 167 -5.00 27.85 0.44
N LEU A 168 -4.11 28.85 0.56
CA LEU A 168 -3.64 29.39 1.82
C LEU A 168 -3.76 30.91 1.74
N ILE A 169 -4.59 31.47 2.61
CA ILE A 169 -4.79 32.91 2.75
C ILE A 169 -4.40 33.36 4.16
N MET A 170 -4.05 34.63 4.32
CA MET A 170 -3.73 35.25 5.59
C MET A 170 -4.57 36.52 5.74
N PHE A 171 -5.11 36.75 6.93
CA PHE A 171 -5.74 38.01 7.28
C PHE A 171 -5.08 38.65 8.50
N LYS A 172 -4.75 39.93 8.37
CA LYS A 172 -4.31 40.78 9.48
C LYS A 172 -5.29 41.95 9.65
N PRO A 173 -5.94 42.09 10.83
CA PRO A 173 -6.83 43.22 11.10
C PRO A 173 -6.15 44.57 10.87
N GLY A 174 -6.85 45.49 10.20
CA GLY A 174 -6.40 46.88 10.06
C GLY A 174 -6.65 47.69 11.35
N PRO A 175 -6.31 48.99 11.38
CA PRO A 175 -6.68 49.86 12.49
C PRO A 175 -8.20 49.88 12.72
N VAL A 176 -8.62 50.10 13.98
CA VAL A 176 -10.03 50.05 14.44
C VAL A 176 -11.03 50.71 13.50
N LYS A 177 -10.69 51.89 12.95
CA LYS A 177 -11.56 52.65 12.03
C LYS A 177 -11.97 51.86 10.76
N LEU A 178 -11.12 50.95 10.29
CA LEU A 178 -11.39 50.15 9.08
C LEU A 178 -12.27 48.92 9.38
N HIS A 179 -12.11 48.29 10.55
CA HIS A 179 -12.78 47.03 10.86
C HIS A 179 -14.00 47.18 11.78
N GLU A 180 -14.18 48.31 12.48
CA GLU A 180 -15.31 48.55 13.37
C GLU A 180 -16.70 48.40 12.69
N PRO A 181 -16.92 48.89 11.45
CA PRO A 181 -18.19 48.66 10.75
C PRO A 181 -18.46 47.19 10.48
N LEU A 182 -17.42 46.43 10.11
CA LEU A 182 -17.51 45.00 9.86
C LEU A 182 -17.84 44.25 11.17
N LEU A 183 -17.17 44.58 12.28
CA LEU A 183 -17.40 43.98 13.60
C LEU A 183 -18.85 44.14 14.06
N ARG A 184 -19.45 45.33 13.86
CA ARG A 184 -20.87 45.57 14.20
C ARG A 184 -21.83 44.74 13.33
N ARG A 185 -21.50 44.53 12.05
CA ARG A 185 -22.32 43.77 11.11
C ARG A 185 -22.15 42.25 11.25
N LEU A 186 -21.02 41.77 11.76
CA LEU A 186 -20.82 40.36 12.13
C LEU A 186 -21.65 39.98 13.36
N GLY A 187 -21.74 40.86 14.36
CA GLY A 187 -22.43 40.59 15.61
C GLY A 187 -21.64 39.65 16.52
N THR A 188 -22.31 38.90 17.39
CA THR A 188 -21.69 37.89 18.28
C THR A 188 -22.44 36.56 18.15
N LYS A 189 -21.86 35.46 18.64
CA LYS A 189 -22.52 34.14 18.61
C LYS A 189 -23.93 34.14 19.24
N ASN A 190 -24.13 34.90 20.32
CA ASN A 190 -25.43 34.99 21.01
C ASN A 190 -26.37 36.03 20.39
N LYS A 191 -25.86 36.91 19.51
CA LYS A 191 -26.61 37.96 18.81
C LYS A 191 -26.04 38.12 17.40
N PRO A 192 -26.39 37.23 16.45
CA PRO A 192 -25.83 37.25 15.11
C PRO A 192 -26.17 38.57 14.41
N GLY A 193 -25.19 39.15 13.72
CA GLY A 193 -25.35 40.40 12.99
C GLY A 193 -25.93 40.20 11.59
N GLN A 194 -26.04 41.30 10.83
CA GLN A 194 -26.58 41.28 9.46
C GLN A 194 -25.82 40.34 8.52
N ILE A 195 -24.50 40.21 8.67
CA ILE A 195 -23.69 39.32 7.80
C ILE A 195 -24.01 37.85 8.09
N ALA A 196 -24.01 37.45 9.37
CA ALA A 196 -24.31 36.08 9.75
C ALA A 196 -25.74 35.68 9.35
N LEU A 197 -26.74 36.51 9.66
CA LEU A 197 -28.13 36.27 9.26
C LEU A 197 -28.30 36.28 7.73
N GLY A 198 -27.56 37.16 7.04
CA GLY A 198 -27.59 37.29 5.59
C GLY A 198 -26.95 36.12 4.85
N LEU A 199 -25.92 35.50 5.41
CA LEU A 199 -25.32 34.27 4.91
C LEU A 199 -26.22 33.06 5.21
N GLU A 200 -26.86 33.01 6.38
CA GLU A 200 -27.79 31.95 6.77
C GLU A 200 -29.07 31.90 5.93
N ASN A 201 -29.54 33.05 5.43
CA ASN A 201 -30.75 33.15 4.61
C ASN A 201 -30.48 33.39 3.11
N GLY A 202 -29.21 33.44 2.70
CA GLY A 202 -28.80 33.60 1.30
C GLY A 202 -28.94 35.02 0.71
N THR A 203 -29.33 36.02 1.51
CA THR A 203 -29.46 37.41 1.04
C THR A 203 -28.12 38.10 0.81
N ILE A 204 -27.04 37.65 1.47
CA ILE A 204 -25.67 38.11 1.28
C ILE A 204 -24.85 37.00 0.63
N ARG A 205 -24.03 37.38 -0.36
CA ARG A 205 -23.14 36.44 -1.05
C ARG A 205 -21.81 36.30 -0.31
N PRO A 206 -21.24 35.09 -0.19
CA PRO A 206 -19.90 34.87 0.33
C PRO A 206 -18.83 35.77 -0.31
N SER A 207 -18.87 35.96 -1.64
CA SER A 207 -17.92 36.81 -2.35
C SER A 207 -17.98 38.29 -1.95
N ASP A 208 -19.12 38.80 -1.51
CA ASP A 208 -19.25 40.17 -1.03
C ASP A 208 -18.66 40.32 0.38
N VAL A 209 -18.80 39.29 1.23
CA VAL A 209 -18.17 39.25 2.56
C VAL A 209 -16.64 39.24 2.45
N VAL A 210 -16.07 38.53 1.47
CA VAL A 210 -14.62 38.56 1.19
C VAL A 210 -14.14 39.97 0.87
N LYS A 211 -14.89 40.74 0.06
CA LYS A 211 -14.53 42.13 -0.29
C LYS A 211 -14.60 43.04 0.94
N GLU A 212 -15.59 42.83 1.81
CA GLU A 212 -15.70 43.58 3.07
C GLU A 212 -14.54 43.25 4.02
N LEU A 213 -14.17 41.97 4.14
CA LEU A 213 -13.01 41.56 4.93
C LEU A 213 -11.71 42.16 4.40
N ALA A 214 -11.53 42.17 3.07
CA ALA A 214 -10.39 42.83 2.42
C ALA A 214 -10.35 44.35 2.65
N ALA A 215 -11.50 45.00 2.89
CA ALA A 215 -11.56 46.42 3.24
C ALA A 215 -11.25 46.69 4.72
N ALA A 216 -11.47 45.70 5.60
CA ALA A 216 -11.27 45.79 7.03
C ALA A 216 -9.81 45.56 7.49
N GLY A 217 -8.95 45.03 6.62
CA GLY A 217 -7.57 44.72 6.96
C GLY A 217 -6.74 44.26 5.76
N ASP A 218 -5.59 43.65 6.03
CA ASP A 218 -4.71 43.08 4.99
C ASP A 218 -5.07 41.61 4.77
N LEU A 219 -5.95 41.35 3.80
CA LEU A 219 -6.24 40.02 3.30
C LEU A 219 -5.27 39.69 2.16
N ARG A 220 -4.44 38.65 2.32
CA ARG A 220 -3.44 38.23 1.34
C ARG A 220 -3.61 36.76 0.94
N VAL A 221 -3.41 36.48 -0.34
CA VAL A 221 -3.19 35.14 -0.87
C VAL A 221 -1.71 34.78 -0.66
N VAL A 222 -1.45 33.74 0.12
CA VAL A 222 -0.09 33.23 0.37
C VAL A 222 0.28 32.20 -0.69
N ILE A 223 -0.62 31.24 -0.96
CA ILE A 223 -0.46 30.25 -2.02
C ILE A 223 -1.49 30.52 -3.12
N SER A 224 -1.00 30.67 -4.35
CA SER A 224 -1.87 30.95 -5.51
C SER A 224 -2.82 29.79 -5.79
N SER A 225 -4.08 30.12 -6.09
CA SER A 225 -5.13 29.15 -6.37
C SER A 225 -6.02 29.61 -7.53
N ASP A 226 -6.76 28.68 -8.13
CA ASP A 226 -7.71 29.04 -9.20
C ASP A 226 -8.84 29.94 -8.68
N LEU A 227 -9.27 29.76 -7.42
CA LEU A 227 -10.32 30.57 -6.79
C LEU A 227 -9.82 31.99 -6.46
N TRP A 228 -8.69 32.10 -5.77
CA TRP A 228 -8.20 33.34 -5.18
C TRP A 228 -7.32 34.16 -6.13
N GLY A 229 -6.67 33.50 -7.10
CA GLY A 229 -5.73 34.13 -8.03
C GLY A 229 -4.27 34.04 -7.56
N ALA A 230 -3.44 34.97 -8.05
CA ALA A 230 -2.02 35.03 -7.74
C ALA A 230 -1.75 35.45 -6.28
N ALA A 231 -0.59 35.08 -5.74
CA ALA A 231 -0.16 35.49 -4.42
C ALA A 231 -0.04 37.03 -4.31
N GLY A 232 -0.49 37.59 -3.19
CA GLY A 232 -0.54 39.03 -2.95
C GLY A 232 -1.85 39.50 -2.30
N SER A 233 -2.02 40.82 -2.16
CA SER A 233 -3.19 41.40 -1.51
C SER A 233 -4.47 41.21 -2.32
N VAL A 234 -5.53 40.81 -1.64
CA VAL A 234 -6.89 40.74 -2.17
C VAL A 234 -7.48 42.15 -2.20
N SER A 235 -7.89 42.62 -3.38
CA SER A 235 -8.45 43.96 -3.54
C SER A 235 -9.97 43.98 -3.36
N ALA A 236 -10.56 45.16 -3.15
CA ALA A 236 -12.01 45.36 -3.10
C ALA A 236 -12.74 44.97 -4.41
N HIS A 237 -12.03 44.86 -5.54
CA HIS A 237 -12.55 44.43 -6.85
C HIS A 237 -12.31 42.94 -7.13
N TRP A 238 -11.96 42.17 -6.09
CA TRP A 238 -11.71 40.75 -6.24
C TRP A 238 -12.96 40.02 -6.75
N ALA A 239 -12.73 39.07 -7.66
CA ALA A 239 -13.75 38.17 -8.18
C ALA A 239 -13.19 36.74 -8.20
N PRO A 240 -13.99 35.72 -7.84
CA PRO A 240 -13.53 34.34 -7.80
C PRO A 240 -13.25 33.83 -9.22
N PHE A 241 -12.27 32.92 -9.37
CA PHE A 241 -11.90 32.32 -10.67
C PHE A 241 -11.50 33.33 -11.76
N SER A 242 -10.93 34.47 -11.35
CA SER A 242 -10.37 35.46 -12.28
C SER A 242 -9.24 34.86 -13.12
N ALA A 243 -9.11 35.30 -14.37
CA ALA A 243 -8.13 34.76 -15.32
C ALA A 243 -6.70 34.79 -14.73
N LYS A 244 -5.95 33.69 -14.92
CA LYS A 244 -4.55 33.58 -14.49
C LYS A 244 -3.71 34.68 -15.16
N LYS A 245 -3.26 35.65 -14.37
CA LYS A 245 -2.24 36.60 -14.80
C LYS A 245 -0.90 35.87 -14.97
N GLN A 246 -0.02 36.42 -15.82
CA GLN A 246 1.36 35.96 -15.87
C GLN A 246 1.97 36.07 -14.46
N ARG A 247 2.80 35.08 -14.07
CA ARG A 247 3.52 35.11 -12.80
C ARG A 247 4.28 36.44 -12.70
N GLU A 248 4.13 37.16 -11.60
CA GLU A 248 4.96 38.32 -11.28
C GLU A 248 6.15 37.88 -10.41
N VAL A 249 7.20 38.69 -10.34
CA VAL A 249 8.28 38.42 -9.36
C VAL A 249 7.67 38.57 -7.97
N PRO A 250 7.78 37.56 -7.09
CA PRO A 250 7.24 37.66 -5.75
C PRO A 250 7.80 38.88 -5.02
N ARG A 251 6.93 39.61 -4.31
CA ARG A 251 7.40 40.69 -3.42
C ARG A 251 8.26 40.15 -2.29
N GLU A 252 7.93 38.95 -1.82
CA GLU A 252 8.64 38.19 -0.80
C GLU A 252 8.81 36.75 -1.31
N VAL A 253 10.04 36.23 -1.22
CA VAL A 253 10.35 34.85 -1.65
C VAL A 253 9.99 33.91 -0.51
N ALA A 254 9.25 32.85 -0.82
CA ALA A 254 8.97 31.78 0.15
C ALA A 254 10.18 30.83 0.28
N PHE A 255 10.45 30.39 1.51
CA PHE A 255 11.55 29.51 1.87
C PHE A 255 11.05 28.26 2.60
N GLY A 256 11.80 27.16 2.49
CA GLY A 256 11.62 25.97 3.31
C GLY A 256 12.15 26.15 4.74
N ALA A 257 12.12 25.07 5.50
CA ALA A 257 12.71 25.03 6.84
C ALA A 257 14.24 25.29 6.80
N ILE A 258 14.79 25.64 7.97
CA ILE A 258 16.22 25.80 8.17
C ILE A 258 16.82 24.43 8.47
N PHE A 259 17.74 23.99 7.63
CA PHE A 259 18.46 22.72 7.75
C PHE A 259 19.93 22.92 8.11
N PRO A 260 20.57 21.94 8.77
CA PRO A 260 22.00 21.96 9.09
C PRO A 260 22.90 21.68 7.88
N SER A 261 22.36 21.19 6.76
CA SER A 261 23.14 20.90 5.54
C SER A 261 22.38 21.26 4.26
N ALA A 262 23.11 21.52 3.17
CA ALA A 262 22.52 21.73 1.85
C ALA A 262 21.84 20.46 1.30
N ASP A 263 22.34 19.27 1.67
CA ASP A 263 21.77 18.00 1.24
C ASP A 263 20.37 17.78 1.85
N GLU A 264 20.19 18.05 3.15
CA GLU A 264 18.89 17.99 3.82
C GLU A 264 17.89 19.03 3.27
N ALA A 265 18.36 20.25 2.97
CA ALA A 265 17.54 21.26 2.29
C ALA A 265 17.12 20.80 0.87
N GLY A 266 18.01 20.10 0.17
CA GLY A 266 17.72 19.50 -1.14
C GLY A 266 16.71 18.36 -1.06
N GLU A 267 16.78 17.50 -0.03
CA GLU A 267 15.82 16.43 0.21
C GLU A 267 14.42 16.96 0.55
N ASP A 268 14.33 17.98 1.42
CA ASP A 268 13.08 18.68 1.71
C ASP A 268 12.46 19.26 0.43
N MET A 269 13.27 19.97 -0.36
CA MET A 269 12.84 20.55 -1.62
C MET A 269 12.40 19.49 -2.64
N HIS A 270 13.08 18.33 -2.70
CA HIS A 270 12.66 17.19 -3.50
C HIS A 270 11.31 16.65 -3.04
N SER A 271 11.10 16.51 -1.73
CA SER A 271 9.82 16.02 -1.18
C SER A 271 8.64 16.94 -1.56
N ARG A 272 8.85 18.26 -1.56
CA ARG A 272 7.86 19.27 -1.97
C ARG A 272 7.70 19.37 -3.49
N ALA A 273 8.77 19.12 -4.26
CA ALA A 273 8.78 19.16 -5.72
C ALA A 273 7.94 18.04 -6.35
N SER A 274 7.97 16.86 -5.73
CA SER A 274 7.43 15.61 -6.24
C SER A 274 5.91 15.49 -6.16
N GLY A 275 5.15 16.57 -5.95
CA GLY A 275 3.69 16.54 -5.75
C GLY A 275 2.81 17.00 -6.91
N ARG A 276 3.33 17.60 -8.01
CA ARG A 276 2.47 18.32 -9.00
C ARG A 276 2.64 17.80 -10.44
N TYR A 277 2.04 16.66 -10.80
CA TYR A 277 2.30 15.94 -12.06
C TYR A 277 1.39 16.27 -13.26
N ASP A 278 0.43 17.18 -13.13
CA ASP A 278 -0.61 17.32 -14.16
C ASP A 278 -0.22 18.14 -15.39
N THR A 279 0.90 18.86 -15.36
CA THR A 279 1.43 19.59 -16.51
C THR A 279 2.90 19.30 -16.73
N GLU A 280 3.32 19.13 -17.99
CA GLU A 280 4.75 19.08 -18.31
C GLU A 280 5.35 20.47 -18.13
N HIS A 281 6.23 20.63 -17.13
CA HIS A 281 6.96 21.86 -16.92
C HIS A 281 8.29 21.58 -16.20
N THR A 282 9.34 22.25 -16.66
CA THR A 282 10.62 22.29 -15.96
C THR A 282 10.52 23.37 -14.87
N SER A 283 11.03 23.09 -13.67
CA SER A 283 11.10 24.05 -12.56
C SER A 283 12.52 24.12 -12.01
N PHE A 284 12.87 25.25 -11.39
CA PHE A 284 14.13 25.42 -10.70
C PHE A 284 13.97 26.16 -9.38
N GLY A 285 14.96 26.08 -8.52
CA GLY A 285 15.09 26.94 -7.35
C GLY A 285 16.53 26.94 -6.84
N PHE A 286 16.72 27.49 -5.65
CA PHE A 286 18.04 27.75 -5.09
C PHE A 286 18.12 27.31 -3.63
N ILE A 287 19.30 26.84 -3.23
CA ILE A 287 19.65 26.63 -1.82
C ILE A 287 20.60 27.75 -1.42
N LEU A 288 20.27 28.41 -0.31
CA LEU A 288 21.06 29.49 0.26
C LEU A 288 21.71 29.03 1.57
N LYS A 289 22.95 29.44 1.81
CA LYS A 289 23.72 29.19 3.03
C LYS A 289 23.87 30.47 3.84
N HIS A 290 23.73 30.38 5.16
CA HIS A 290 24.05 31.47 6.07
C HIS A 290 25.57 31.70 6.11
N LYS A 291 26.03 32.95 6.05
CA LYS A 291 27.46 33.31 5.93
C LYS A 291 28.32 32.74 7.07
N ASP A 292 27.81 32.80 8.29
CA ASP A 292 28.57 32.44 9.51
C ASP A 292 28.08 31.18 10.24
N LYS A 293 27.07 30.47 9.71
CA LYS A 293 26.43 29.33 10.38
C LYS A 293 26.15 28.20 9.38
N GLU A 294 26.18 26.96 9.86
CA GLU A 294 25.67 25.80 9.09
C GLU A 294 24.14 25.81 9.12
N GLN A 295 23.55 26.79 8.43
CA GLN A 295 22.12 26.96 8.25
C GLN A 295 21.83 27.12 6.75
N TYR A 296 20.98 26.26 6.23
CA TYR A 296 20.63 26.18 4.82
C TYR A 296 19.12 26.29 4.65
N ILE A 297 18.69 27.01 3.61
CA ILE A 297 17.28 27.21 3.26
C ILE A 297 17.10 26.99 1.77
N ALA A 298 15.97 26.39 1.39
CA ALA A 298 15.59 26.20 -0.01
C ALA A 298 14.50 27.20 -0.42
N THR A 299 14.60 27.81 -1.59
CA THR A 299 13.55 28.70 -2.12
C THR A 299 12.33 27.92 -2.60
N GLU A 300 11.22 28.62 -2.84
CA GLU A 300 10.15 28.09 -3.70
C GLU A 300 10.67 27.72 -5.11
N LEU A 301 9.93 26.82 -5.77
CA LEU A 301 10.22 26.38 -7.13
C LEU A 301 9.56 27.30 -8.16
N VAL A 302 10.36 27.80 -9.09
CA VAL A 302 9.93 28.61 -10.22
C VAL A 302 9.71 27.74 -11.45
N PRO A 303 8.51 27.69 -12.06
CA PRO A 303 8.31 27.05 -13.33
C PRO A 303 8.96 27.88 -14.45
N VAL A 304 9.68 27.22 -15.35
CA VAL A 304 10.26 27.86 -16.54
C VAL A 304 9.13 28.27 -17.49
N SER A 305 8.95 29.57 -17.70
CA SER A 305 7.89 30.10 -18.57
C SER A 305 8.28 31.42 -19.25
N GLY A 306 8.09 31.48 -20.58
CA GLY A 306 8.30 32.69 -21.37
C GLY A 306 9.73 33.23 -21.37
N VAL A 307 9.87 34.55 -21.58
CA VAL A 307 11.16 35.24 -21.80
C VAL A 307 11.89 35.59 -20.50
N ARG A 308 11.16 35.83 -19.39
CA ARG A 308 11.73 36.26 -18.10
C ARG A 308 12.20 35.08 -17.25
N ASP A 309 11.36 34.06 -17.09
CA ASP A 309 11.62 32.94 -16.18
C ASP A 309 12.42 31.85 -16.90
N LYS A 310 13.65 32.21 -17.27
CA LYS A 310 14.67 31.29 -17.80
C LYS A 310 15.25 30.44 -16.67
N LEU A 311 15.70 29.23 -17.00
CA LEU A 311 16.26 28.28 -16.04
C LEU A 311 17.40 28.93 -15.22
N PHE A 312 17.33 28.82 -13.89
CA PHE A 312 18.27 29.39 -12.91
C PHE A 312 18.42 30.92 -12.91
N SER A 313 17.49 31.65 -13.54
CA SER A 313 17.50 33.11 -13.47
C SER A 313 17.16 33.61 -12.06
N LEU A 314 18.13 34.24 -11.40
CA LEU A 314 17.93 34.84 -10.07
C LEU A 314 16.88 35.96 -10.09
N THR A 315 16.68 36.65 -11.22
CA THR A 315 15.66 37.71 -11.35
C THR A 315 14.23 37.20 -11.27
N SER A 316 14.03 35.88 -11.34
CA SER A 316 12.69 35.28 -11.17
C SER A 316 12.21 35.24 -9.72
N LEU A 317 13.12 35.47 -8.76
CA LEU A 317 12.83 35.49 -7.32
C LEU A 317 13.42 36.72 -6.61
N PHE A 318 14.63 37.15 -6.98
CA PHE A 318 15.37 38.16 -6.26
C PHE A 318 15.49 39.47 -7.04
N GLY A 319 15.23 40.58 -6.35
CA GLY A 319 15.52 41.93 -6.85
C GLY A 319 17.02 42.21 -6.91
N ILE A 320 17.39 43.28 -7.60
CA ILE A 320 18.78 43.74 -7.74
C ILE A 320 18.92 45.09 -7.02
N SER A 321 19.94 45.22 -6.17
CA SER A 321 20.28 46.48 -5.50
C SER A 321 20.79 47.55 -6.49
N ARG A 322 20.84 48.81 -6.07
CA ARG A 322 21.44 49.91 -6.86
C ARG A 322 22.92 49.67 -7.25
N ARG A 323 23.60 48.74 -6.58
CA ARG A 323 24.99 48.33 -6.86
C ARG A 323 25.09 47.09 -7.76
N GLY A 324 23.98 46.60 -8.32
CA GLY A 324 23.98 45.44 -9.22
C GLY A 324 24.06 44.09 -8.52
N VAL A 325 23.97 44.03 -7.18
CA VAL A 325 24.01 42.78 -6.40
C VAL A 325 22.59 42.29 -6.10
N TYR A 326 22.34 40.99 -6.25
CA TYR A 326 21.07 40.35 -5.88
C TYR A 326 20.77 40.47 -4.39
N LEU A 327 19.50 40.72 -4.07
CA LEU A 327 19.01 40.88 -2.71
C LEU A 327 18.56 39.53 -2.15
N PHE A 328 19.47 38.84 -1.46
CA PHE A 328 19.16 37.63 -0.69
C PHE A 328 18.61 37.99 0.71
N PRO A 329 17.99 37.04 1.43
CA PRO A 329 17.68 37.20 2.85
C PRO A 329 18.93 37.62 3.63
N GLN A 330 18.72 38.36 4.72
CA GLN A 330 19.82 38.88 5.53
C GLN A 330 20.78 37.76 5.95
N ASP A 331 22.07 37.98 5.70
CA ASP A 331 23.17 37.05 6.00
C ASP A 331 23.16 35.70 5.26
N PHE A 332 22.34 35.56 4.21
CA PHE A 332 22.37 34.42 3.30
C PHE A 332 23.06 34.74 1.97
N GLU A 333 23.59 33.70 1.36
CA GLU A 333 24.20 33.72 0.02
C GLU A 333 23.88 32.45 -0.74
N LEU A 334 23.98 32.50 -2.07
CA LEU A 334 23.70 31.36 -2.94
C LEU A 334 24.72 30.23 -2.76
N ASP A 335 24.24 29.01 -2.49
CA ASP A 335 25.08 27.82 -2.24
C ASP A 335 24.86 26.69 -3.24
N ALA A 336 23.63 26.48 -3.74
CA ALA A 336 23.37 25.48 -4.76
C ALA A 336 22.16 25.81 -5.66
N TYR A 337 22.11 25.11 -6.80
CA TYR A 337 20.98 25.11 -7.71
C TYR A 337 20.12 23.86 -7.51
N PHE A 338 18.82 23.97 -7.79
CA PHE A 338 17.92 22.81 -7.77
C PHE A 338 17.09 22.76 -9.04
N TYR A 339 17.10 21.62 -9.71
CA TYR A 339 16.37 21.31 -10.92
C TYR A 339 15.27 20.29 -10.63
N SER A 340 14.08 20.49 -11.20
CA SER A 340 13.03 19.48 -11.21
C SER A 340 12.27 19.50 -12.53
N LYS A 341 12.10 18.34 -13.14
CA LYS A 341 11.17 18.17 -14.26
C LYS A 341 9.85 17.62 -13.74
N ARG A 342 8.72 18.14 -14.21
CA ARG A 342 7.37 17.61 -13.96
C ARG A 342 6.76 17.20 -15.29
N GLY A 343 6.08 16.04 -15.33
CA GLY A 343 5.41 15.46 -16.50
C GLY A 343 6.33 15.07 -17.67
N VAL A 344 5.98 14.00 -18.37
CA VAL A 344 6.48 13.69 -19.74
C VAL A 344 5.26 13.28 -20.55
N GLU A 345 4.98 13.99 -21.63
CA GLU A 345 4.00 13.53 -22.62
C GLU A 345 4.64 12.44 -23.51
N GLY A 346 3.96 11.29 -23.60
CA GLY A 346 4.41 10.15 -24.41
C GLY A 346 5.25 9.12 -23.65
N PHE A 347 5.42 7.94 -24.25
CA PHE A 347 6.23 6.86 -23.68
C PHE A 347 7.74 7.21 -23.75
N PRO A 348 8.57 6.69 -22.83
CA PRO A 348 10.01 7.00 -22.76
C PRO A 348 10.87 6.44 -23.90
N ALA A 349 10.27 5.99 -25.00
CA ALA A 349 10.97 5.32 -26.11
C ALA A 349 12.03 6.19 -26.80
N SER A 350 11.96 7.53 -26.68
CA SER A 350 13.01 8.41 -27.21
C SER A 350 14.10 8.70 -26.17
N PRO A 351 15.38 8.80 -26.57
CA PRO A 351 16.49 9.20 -25.69
C PRO A 351 16.20 10.47 -24.86
N LYS A 352 15.49 11.42 -25.47
CA LYS A 352 15.05 12.67 -24.83
C LYS A 352 14.02 12.43 -23.72
N ASN A 353 12.99 11.63 -23.97
CA ASN A 353 11.99 11.31 -22.96
C ASN A 353 12.59 10.50 -21.81
N TRP A 354 13.55 9.61 -22.10
CA TRP A 354 14.32 8.92 -21.08
C TRP A 354 15.07 9.91 -20.18
N LEU A 355 15.84 10.85 -20.74
CA LEU A 355 16.58 11.84 -19.94
C LEU A 355 15.65 12.72 -19.10
N LYS A 356 14.49 13.13 -19.64
CA LYS A 356 13.49 13.87 -18.87
C LYS A 356 12.95 13.07 -17.68
N GLN A 357 12.80 11.76 -17.83
CA GLN A 357 12.25 10.89 -16.79
C GLN A 357 13.29 10.52 -15.72
N TYR A 358 14.48 10.15 -16.14
CA TYR A 358 15.50 9.50 -15.31
C TYR A 358 16.69 10.43 -14.96
N PHE A 359 16.86 11.58 -15.62
CA PHE A 359 17.99 12.48 -15.39
C PHE A 359 17.65 13.96 -15.69
N ILE A 360 18.45 14.63 -16.51
CA ILE A 360 18.30 16.03 -16.95
C ILE A 360 18.54 16.13 -18.46
N ASP A 361 17.83 17.04 -19.14
CA ASP A 361 18.05 17.33 -20.56
C ASP A 361 19.43 17.99 -20.76
N PRO A 362 20.21 17.64 -21.82
CA PRO A 362 21.53 18.23 -22.02
C PRO A 362 21.52 19.76 -22.13
N VAL A 363 20.46 20.35 -22.70
CA VAL A 363 20.34 21.81 -22.82
C VAL A 363 20.13 22.46 -21.45
N ASP A 364 19.35 21.82 -20.58
CA ASP A 364 19.12 22.31 -19.22
C ASP A 364 20.38 22.16 -18.35
N LEU A 365 21.13 21.05 -18.51
CA LEU A 365 22.41 20.85 -17.82
C LEU A 365 23.50 21.82 -18.30
N PHE A 366 23.48 22.20 -19.58
CA PHE A 366 24.39 23.20 -20.12
C PHE A 366 24.31 24.53 -19.37
N VAL A 367 23.09 24.99 -19.05
CA VAL A 367 22.89 26.24 -18.28
C VAL A 367 23.63 26.17 -16.94
N VAL A 368 23.56 25.02 -16.25
CA VAL A 368 24.28 24.79 -14.98
C VAL A 368 25.79 24.90 -15.17
N VAL A 369 26.33 24.16 -16.14
CA VAL A 369 27.79 24.09 -16.36
C VAL A 369 28.33 25.44 -16.80
N TYR A 370 27.57 26.17 -17.61
CA TYR A 370 27.89 27.51 -18.05
C TYR A 370 27.89 28.51 -16.87
N ASP A 371 26.84 28.52 -16.05
CA ASP A 371 26.76 29.41 -14.88
C ASP A 371 27.76 29.05 -13.77
N ALA A 372 28.14 27.78 -13.67
CA ALA A 372 29.21 27.32 -12.78
C ALA A 372 30.61 27.83 -13.21
N LYS A 373 30.84 28.02 -14.52
CA LYS A 373 32.09 28.58 -15.07
C LYS A 373 32.17 30.11 -14.99
N ARG A 374 31.04 30.81 -14.83
CA ARG A 374 31.00 32.28 -14.74
C ARG A 374 31.67 32.75 -13.44
N ARG A 375 32.74 33.55 -13.57
CA ARG A 375 33.42 34.20 -12.43
C ARG A 375 32.43 35.06 -11.65
N ARG A 376 32.30 34.79 -10.35
CA ARG A 376 31.42 35.54 -9.44
C ARG A 376 32.17 36.69 -8.78
N VAL A 377 31.46 37.79 -8.55
CA VAL A 377 31.99 38.96 -7.83
C VAL A 377 32.23 38.63 -6.34
N ILE A 378 31.49 37.67 -5.79
CA ILE A 378 31.62 37.19 -4.40
C ILE A 378 32.03 35.71 -4.46
N ARG A 379 33.21 35.39 -3.90
CA ARG A 379 33.90 34.08 -3.99
C ARG A 379 34.12 33.58 -5.43
N PRO A 380 35.14 34.10 -6.15
CA PRO A 380 35.43 33.71 -7.52
C PRO A 380 35.80 32.21 -7.68
N ASP A 381 36.19 31.52 -6.59
CA ASP A 381 36.74 30.17 -6.64
C ASP A 381 35.75 29.04 -6.27
N LYS A 382 34.51 29.36 -5.85
CA LYS A 382 33.54 28.35 -5.41
C LYS A 382 32.60 27.91 -6.54
N ILE A 383 32.75 26.66 -6.97
CA ILE A 383 31.81 25.99 -7.90
C ILE A 383 30.59 25.52 -7.12
N LEU A 384 29.39 25.83 -7.62
CA LEU A 384 28.15 25.41 -6.96
C LEU A 384 27.64 24.07 -7.51
N PRO A 385 27.13 23.18 -6.64
CA PRO A 385 26.46 21.96 -7.06
C PRO A 385 25.05 22.26 -7.59
N VAL A 386 24.54 21.32 -8.39
CA VAL A 386 23.12 21.23 -8.76
C VAL A 386 22.50 19.96 -8.19
N TYR A 387 21.35 20.12 -7.56
CA TYR A 387 20.47 19.03 -7.16
C TYR A 387 19.48 18.75 -8.28
N ILE A 388 19.31 17.49 -8.68
CA ILE A 388 18.47 17.07 -9.80
C ILE A 388 17.40 16.13 -9.25
N SER A 389 16.17 16.63 -9.17
CA SER A 389 14.98 15.87 -8.82
C SER A 389 14.40 15.23 -10.08
N THR A 390 14.55 13.92 -10.20
CA THR A 390 14.09 13.13 -11.35
C THR A 390 12.60 12.80 -11.21
N LEU A 391 11.91 12.58 -12.33
CA LEU A 391 10.46 12.29 -12.34
C LEU A 391 10.10 10.97 -11.68
N GLU A 392 11.03 10.00 -11.70
CA GLU A 392 10.85 8.69 -11.08
C GLU A 392 11.14 8.66 -9.57
N GLY A 393 11.58 9.78 -8.99
CA GLY A 393 11.73 9.92 -7.55
C GLY A 393 13.16 9.85 -7.00
N ALA A 394 14.21 9.76 -7.84
CA ALA A 394 15.59 9.93 -7.38
C ALA A 394 15.96 11.41 -7.18
N LEU A 395 16.83 11.68 -6.21
CA LEU A 395 17.52 12.96 -6.03
C LEU A 395 19.01 12.75 -6.26
N LEU A 396 19.55 13.46 -7.25
CA LEU A 396 20.97 13.42 -7.60
C LEU A 396 21.63 14.75 -7.24
N LYS A 397 22.94 14.74 -7.01
CA LYS A 397 23.76 15.91 -6.80
C LYS A 397 24.93 15.87 -7.78
N TYR A 398 25.08 16.91 -8.57
CA TYR A 398 26.17 17.05 -9.53
C TYR A 398 27.01 18.29 -9.22
N LEU A 399 28.31 18.10 -9.03
CA LEU A 399 29.30 19.16 -8.86
C LEU A 399 30.25 19.16 -10.06
N PRO A 400 30.19 20.18 -10.94
CA PRO A 400 31.14 20.29 -12.06
C PRO A 400 32.58 20.43 -11.57
N ARG A 401 33.54 19.82 -12.28
CA ARG A 401 34.97 20.10 -12.03
C ARG A 401 35.37 21.42 -12.70
N ALA A 402 36.30 22.17 -12.09
CA ALA A 402 36.79 23.43 -12.63
C ALA A 402 37.33 23.30 -14.08
N SER A 403 37.97 22.18 -14.38
CA SER A 403 38.56 21.86 -15.69
C SER A 403 37.60 21.16 -16.67
N THR A 404 36.30 21.14 -16.39
CA THR A 404 35.33 20.36 -17.18
C THR A 404 35.27 20.83 -18.64
N LYS A 405 35.39 19.89 -19.58
CA LYS A 405 35.23 20.09 -21.02
C LYS A 405 33.83 19.79 -21.52
N LEU A 406 32.91 19.43 -20.62
CA LEU A 406 31.50 19.23 -20.96
C LEU A 406 30.90 20.55 -21.47
N PHE A 407 30.22 20.49 -22.63
CA PHE A 407 29.67 21.64 -23.36
C PHE A 407 30.70 22.67 -23.84
N ASP A 408 31.94 22.24 -24.07
CA ASP A 408 32.96 23.04 -24.73
C ASP A 408 32.91 22.76 -26.25
N ASP A 409 32.50 23.76 -27.04
CA ASP A 409 32.39 23.63 -28.51
C ASP A 409 33.76 23.42 -29.18
N ASP A 410 34.85 23.82 -28.52
CA ASP A 410 36.22 23.60 -29.01
C ASP A 410 36.69 22.16 -28.76
N THR A 411 35.95 21.38 -27.97
CA THR A 411 36.28 19.98 -27.68
C THR A 411 35.42 19.04 -28.55
N PRO A 412 36.04 18.12 -29.33
CA PRO A 412 35.31 17.23 -30.22
C PRO A 412 34.20 16.45 -29.49
N ASN A 413 32.99 16.45 -30.07
CA ASN A 413 31.79 15.77 -29.55
C ASN A 413 31.29 16.25 -28.17
N MET A 414 31.86 17.32 -27.59
CA MET A 414 31.47 17.83 -26.29
C MET A 414 30.58 19.08 -26.34
N GLY A 415 30.49 19.76 -27.49
CA GLY A 415 29.55 20.88 -27.69
C GLY A 415 28.08 20.45 -27.54
N THR A 416 27.22 21.37 -27.09
CA THR A 416 25.81 21.08 -26.78
C THR A 416 25.04 20.52 -27.98
N ASP A 417 25.26 21.09 -29.17
CA ASP A 417 24.65 20.63 -30.41
C ASP A 417 25.18 19.26 -30.85
N ALA A 418 26.48 19.01 -30.67
CA ALA A 418 27.09 17.72 -30.98
C ALA A 418 26.52 16.61 -30.09
N ILE A 419 26.40 16.86 -28.78
CA ILE A 419 25.78 15.93 -27.82
C ILE A 419 24.34 15.64 -28.21
N ARG A 420 23.55 16.67 -28.55
CA ARG A 420 22.14 16.51 -28.97
C ARG A 420 22.01 15.70 -30.26
N ASN A 421 22.85 15.98 -31.25
CA ASN A 421 22.86 15.25 -32.52
C ASN A 421 23.30 13.79 -32.34
N ASN A 422 24.28 13.53 -31.46
CA ASN A 422 24.72 12.19 -31.13
C ASN A 422 23.65 11.39 -30.35
N LEU A 423 22.91 12.04 -29.45
CA LEU A 423 21.75 11.42 -28.77
C LEU A 423 20.59 11.14 -29.74
N ALA A 424 20.33 12.04 -30.68
CA ALA A 424 19.26 11.88 -31.67
C ALA A 424 19.56 10.80 -32.72
N SER A 425 20.83 10.68 -33.14
CA SER A 425 21.30 9.64 -34.08
C SER A 425 21.55 8.29 -33.41
N GLY A 426 21.56 8.21 -32.08
CA GLY A 426 21.88 7.00 -31.31
C GLY A 426 23.38 6.72 -31.17
N ALA A 427 24.26 7.56 -31.71
CA ALA A 427 25.71 7.46 -31.54
C ALA A 427 26.15 7.63 -30.08
N LEU A 428 25.38 8.38 -29.29
CA LEU A 428 25.51 8.49 -27.84
C LEU A 428 24.22 7.97 -27.19
N THR A 429 24.32 7.01 -26.28
CA THR A 429 23.17 6.54 -25.51
C THR A 429 22.91 7.46 -24.31
N PRO A 430 21.68 7.51 -23.76
CA PRO A 430 21.41 8.27 -22.54
C PRO A 430 22.29 7.87 -21.35
N THR A 431 22.56 6.58 -21.17
CA THR A 431 23.49 6.09 -20.13
C THR A 431 24.93 6.47 -20.43
N GLY A 432 25.34 6.48 -21.70
CA GLY A 432 26.62 7.01 -22.14
C GLY A 432 26.77 8.49 -21.78
N PHE A 433 25.73 9.30 -22.00
CA PHE A 433 25.71 10.70 -21.60
C PHE A 433 25.86 10.87 -20.08
N VAL A 434 25.15 10.08 -19.27
CA VAL A 434 25.30 10.09 -17.80
C VAL A 434 26.75 9.82 -17.39
N ARG A 435 27.42 8.82 -17.99
CA ARG A 435 28.83 8.50 -17.72
C ARG A 435 29.76 9.66 -18.11
N VAL A 436 29.50 10.31 -19.25
CA VAL A 436 30.25 11.51 -19.66
C VAL A 436 30.11 12.62 -18.62
N VAL A 437 28.89 12.83 -18.09
CA VAL A 437 28.63 13.81 -17.03
C VAL A 437 29.35 13.44 -15.73
N ALA A 438 29.23 12.18 -15.28
CA ALA A 438 29.92 11.67 -14.09
C ALA A 438 31.43 11.86 -14.16
N ASN A 439 32.05 11.59 -15.32
CA ASN A 439 33.48 11.79 -15.56
C ASN A 439 33.89 13.26 -15.60
N SER A 440 32.97 14.13 -16.01
CA SER A 440 33.19 15.58 -16.14
C SER A 440 33.03 16.35 -14.83
N GLY A 441 32.66 15.66 -13.74
CA GLY A 441 32.33 16.25 -12.44
C GLY A 441 32.42 15.25 -11.28
N GLN A 442 31.60 15.47 -10.26
CA GLN A 442 31.24 14.50 -9.23
C GLN A 442 29.72 14.38 -9.24
N LEU A 443 29.20 13.23 -9.65
CA LEU A 443 27.78 12.91 -9.63
C LEU A 443 27.53 11.92 -8.47
N SER A 444 26.52 12.17 -7.65
CA SER A 444 26.13 11.28 -6.54
C SER A 444 24.62 11.16 -6.42
N VAL A 445 24.15 9.97 -6.04
CA VAL A 445 22.76 9.69 -5.70
C VAL A 445 22.55 9.94 -4.21
N LEU A 446 21.69 10.90 -3.87
CA LEU A 446 21.29 11.18 -2.48
C LEU A 446 20.08 10.34 -2.10
N ARG A 447 19.08 10.29 -2.98
CA ARG A 447 17.89 9.43 -2.86
C ARG A 447 17.78 8.48 -4.02
N SER A 448 17.61 7.20 -3.73
CA SER A 448 17.55 6.13 -4.73
C SER A 448 16.18 6.02 -5.40
N SER A 449 16.16 5.54 -6.64
CA SER A 449 14.97 5.11 -7.40
C SER A 449 15.21 3.71 -7.98
N LEU A 450 14.28 3.21 -8.80
CA LEU A 450 14.49 1.94 -9.50
C LEU A 450 15.65 2.01 -10.51
N CYS A 451 15.82 3.14 -11.21
CA CYS A 451 16.93 3.35 -12.14
C CYS A 451 18.24 3.71 -11.42
N TRP A 452 18.17 4.57 -10.39
CA TRP A 452 19.27 4.96 -9.50
C TRP A 452 19.23 4.15 -8.21
N ASP A 453 19.54 2.87 -8.31
CA ASP A 453 19.26 1.86 -7.28
C ASP A 453 20.15 1.88 -6.03
N ARG A 454 21.24 2.66 -6.02
CA ARG A 454 22.17 2.79 -4.88
C ARG A 454 22.49 4.25 -4.61
N THR A 455 22.54 4.61 -3.33
CA THR A 455 23.03 5.91 -2.88
C THR A 455 24.56 5.94 -2.90
N GLY A 456 25.14 7.12 -3.10
CA GLY A 456 26.59 7.32 -3.16
C GLY A 456 27.08 7.85 -4.51
N ALA A 457 28.40 7.80 -4.73
CA ALA A 457 29.02 8.33 -5.93
C ALA A 457 28.70 7.47 -7.17
N VAL A 458 28.45 8.13 -8.29
CA VAL A 458 28.24 7.52 -9.61
C VAL A 458 29.58 7.49 -10.33
N ASP A 459 30.06 6.29 -10.65
CA ASP A 459 31.33 6.09 -11.34
C ASP A 459 31.15 5.81 -12.85
N THR A 460 32.27 5.50 -13.53
CA THR A 460 32.29 5.14 -14.95
C THR A 460 31.59 3.82 -15.28
N LEU A 461 31.47 2.92 -14.30
CA LEU A 461 30.90 1.59 -14.46
C LEU A 461 29.38 1.59 -14.28
N TRP A 462 28.83 2.65 -13.69
CA TRP A 462 27.40 2.83 -13.51
C TRP A 462 26.60 2.55 -14.79
N PHE A 463 25.49 1.85 -14.63
CA PHE A 463 24.50 1.64 -15.68
C PHE A 463 23.10 1.71 -15.07
N ARG A 464 22.10 2.05 -15.87
CA ARG A 464 20.70 2.07 -15.43
C ARG A 464 20.28 0.69 -14.90
N TYR A 465 19.56 0.66 -13.79
CA TYR A 465 19.01 -0.57 -13.22
C TYR A 465 20.07 -1.65 -12.92
N MET A 466 21.31 -1.26 -12.60
CA MET A 466 22.46 -2.16 -12.43
C MET A 466 22.21 -3.30 -11.42
N ASN A 467 21.43 -3.02 -10.39
CA ASN A 467 21.04 -3.89 -9.30
C ASN A 467 19.54 -4.22 -9.34
N LEU A 468 18.90 -4.17 -10.51
CA LEU A 468 17.49 -4.50 -10.69
C LEU A 468 17.19 -5.87 -10.06
N GLN A 469 16.23 -5.86 -9.15
CA GLN A 469 15.72 -7.07 -8.54
C GLN A 469 14.46 -7.52 -9.24
N ARG A 470 14.30 -8.84 -9.31
CA ARG A 470 13.05 -9.48 -9.69
C ARG A 470 11.91 -8.94 -8.84
N ARG A 471 10.77 -8.64 -9.48
CA ARG A 471 9.54 -8.32 -8.75
C ARG A 471 8.96 -9.58 -8.11
N PRO A 472 8.64 -9.55 -6.81
CA PRO A 472 7.94 -10.65 -6.15
C PRO A 472 6.55 -10.87 -6.75
N LEU A 473 6.12 -12.13 -6.81
CA LEU A 473 4.86 -12.53 -7.42
C LEU A 473 4.03 -13.34 -6.43
N SER A 474 2.70 -13.28 -6.62
CA SER A 474 1.74 -14.09 -5.90
C SER A 474 1.87 -15.60 -6.24
N PRO A 475 1.18 -16.48 -5.51
CA PRO A 475 0.87 -17.82 -6.00
C PRO A 475 0.14 -17.81 -7.35
N LEU A 476 0.02 -18.98 -7.97
CA LEU A 476 -0.80 -19.17 -9.17
C LEU A 476 -2.29 -19.28 -8.84
N PHE A 477 -3.12 -18.69 -9.70
CA PHE A 477 -4.58 -18.66 -9.61
C PHE A 477 -5.25 -19.12 -10.90
N LEU A 478 -6.46 -19.64 -10.76
CA LEU A 478 -7.31 -20.05 -11.88
C LEU A 478 -7.81 -18.85 -12.70
N THR A 479 -8.14 -17.73 -12.04
CA THR A 479 -8.70 -16.54 -12.69
C THR A 479 -7.87 -15.29 -12.39
N PRO A 480 -7.90 -14.26 -13.28
CA PRO A 480 -7.26 -12.98 -12.98
C PRO A 480 -7.96 -12.25 -11.81
N ASP A 481 -9.25 -12.52 -11.57
CA ASP A 481 -9.99 -11.92 -10.46
C ASP A 481 -9.48 -12.42 -9.10
N ASP A 482 -9.08 -13.69 -8.99
CA ASP A 482 -8.47 -14.22 -7.76
C ASP A 482 -7.06 -13.66 -7.51
N ALA A 483 -6.27 -13.48 -8.57
CA ALA A 483 -4.99 -12.78 -8.49
C ALA A 483 -5.18 -11.31 -8.01
N ALA A 484 -6.22 -10.63 -8.49
CA ALA A 484 -6.59 -9.29 -8.03
C ALA A 484 -7.08 -9.28 -6.57
N ARG A 485 -7.86 -10.28 -6.15
CA ARG A 485 -8.29 -10.45 -4.74
C ARG A 485 -7.10 -10.66 -3.81
N HIS A 486 -6.10 -11.42 -4.26
CA HIS A 486 -4.86 -11.62 -3.50
C HIS A 486 -4.09 -10.30 -3.34
N ALA A 487 -3.90 -9.54 -4.44
CA ALA A 487 -3.28 -8.21 -4.37
C ALA A 487 -4.04 -7.26 -3.44
N ARG A 488 -5.39 -7.30 -3.45
CA ARG A 488 -6.24 -6.53 -2.54
C ARG A 488 -5.98 -6.87 -1.07
N ALA A 489 -5.88 -8.16 -0.75
CA ALA A 489 -5.71 -8.62 0.62
C ALA A 489 -4.43 -8.07 1.26
N GLN A 490 -3.36 -7.88 0.46
CA GLN A 490 -2.10 -7.31 0.93
C GLN A 490 -2.18 -5.81 1.30
N LEU A 491 -3.16 -5.08 0.79
CA LEU A 491 -3.30 -3.62 0.98
C LEU A 491 -4.29 -3.22 2.09
N LEU A 492 -4.97 -4.18 2.74
CA LEU A 492 -6.01 -3.85 3.71
C LEU A 492 -5.48 -3.05 4.92
N THR A 493 -4.16 -3.13 5.20
CA THR A 493 -3.46 -2.41 6.26
C THR A 493 -2.74 -1.13 5.80
N GLN A 494 -2.56 -0.93 4.49
CA GLN A 494 -1.77 0.18 3.92
C GLN A 494 -2.65 1.11 3.07
N ARG A 495 -3.03 2.26 3.62
CA ARG A 495 -3.95 3.22 2.98
C ARG A 495 -3.40 4.64 2.83
N ASP A 496 -2.13 4.85 3.16
CA ASP A 496 -1.47 6.15 3.18
C ASP A 496 -0.99 6.62 1.79
N LYS A 497 -0.86 5.68 0.84
CA LYS A 497 -0.38 5.91 -0.53
C LYS A 497 -1.27 5.19 -1.54
N ALA A 498 -1.22 5.62 -2.79
CA ALA A 498 -1.75 4.84 -3.89
C ALA A 498 -0.77 3.70 -4.21
N TYR A 499 -1.29 2.49 -4.40
CA TYR A 499 -0.52 1.32 -4.78
C TYR A 499 -0.98 0.80 -6.14
N GLY A 500 -0.11 0.08 -6.84
CA GLY A 500 -0.43 -0.50 -8.12
C GLY A 500 0.44 -1.70 -8.46
N GLY A 501 -0.01 -2.47 -9.44
CA GLY A 501 0.71 -3.63 -9.95
C GLY A 501 0.06 -4.21 -11.19
N LEU A 502 0.57 -5.37 -11.62
CA LEU A 502 0.16 -6.03 -12.85
C LEU A 502 -0.31 -7.46 -12.58
N ILE A 503 -1.23 -7.93 -13.41
CA ILE A 503 -1.62 -9.34 -13.46
C ILE A 503 -1.05 -9.93 -14.73
N LEU A 504 -0.37 -11.06 -14.56
CA LEU A 504 0.29 -11.81 -15.62
C LEU A 504 -0.45 -13.11 -15.87
N ARG A 505 -0.44 -13.55 -17.13
CA ARG A 505 -0.92 -14.86 -17.55
C ARG A 505 0.24 -15.70 -18.04
N ARG A 506 0.35 -16.93 -17.57
CA ARG A 506 1.32 -17.93 -18.04
C ARG A 506 0.82 -18.62 -19.30
N ARG A 507 1.74 -19.28 -20.02
CA ARG A 507 1.44 -20.10 -21.21
C ARG A 507 0.43 -21.23 -20.95
N ASP A 508 0.39 -21.76 -19.74
CA ASP A 508 -0.57 -22.80 -19.31
C ASP A 508 -1.99 -22.24 -19.03
N GLY A 509 -2.15 -20.92 -19.06
CA GLY A 509 -3.43 -20.24 -18.86
C GLY A 509 -3.71 -19.80 -17.42
N PHE A 510 -2.82 -20.10 -16.46
CA PHE A 510 -2.95 -19.64 -15.08
C PHE A 510 -2.46 -18.20 -14.88
N TYR A 511 -2.95 -17.56 -13.81
CA TYR A 511 -2.73 -16.14 -13.54
C TYR A 511 -1.94 -15.94 -12.26
N LEU A 512 -1.21 -14.83 -12.19
CA LEU A 512 -0.51 -14.38 -10.98
C LEU A 512 -0.44 -12.85 -10.98
N ALA A 513 -0.31 -12.25 -9.80
CA ALA A 513 -0.16 -10.81 -9.63
C ALA A 513 1.25 -10.48 -9.15
N THR A 514 1.77 -9.31 -9.53
CA THR A 514 2.91 -8.72 -8.83
C THR A 514 2.50 -8.34 -7.41
N GLU A 515 3.42 -8.27 -6.46
CA GLU A 515 3.15 -7.58 -5.18
C GLU A 515 2.79 -6.10 -5.44
N PRO A 516 1.86 -5.51 -4.68
CA PRO A 516 1.51 -4.09 -4.81
C PRO A 516 2.71 -3.22 -4.45
N VAL A 517 3.04 -2.25 -5.31
CA VAL A 517 4.06 -1.25 -5.02
C VAL A 517 3.43 0.14 -4.97
N PRO A 518 3.98 1.07 -4.18
CA PRO A 518 3.55 2.45 -4.24
C PRO A 518 3.69 3.01 -5.66
N VAL A 519 2.66 3.72 -6.12
CA VAL A 519 2.62 4.36 -7.44
C VAL A 519 2.38 5.85 -7.31
N PRO A 520 2.98 6.67 -8.18
CA PRO A 520 2.86 8.13 -8.08
C PRO A 520 1.45 8.62 -8.41
N ARG A 521 0.70 7.86 -9.22
CA ARG A 521 -0.66 8.17 -9.67
C ARG A 521 -1.40 6.90 -10.06
N GLU A 522 -2.72 6.99 -10.14
CA GLU A 522 -3.57 5.89 -10.58
C GLU A 522 -3.21 5.38 -11.99
N ASP A 523 -2.96 6.28 -12.95
CA ASP A 523 -2.57 5.92 -14.33
C ASP A 523 -1.04 5.83 -14.50
N PHE A 524 -0.42 4.87 -13.81
CA PHE A 524 1.01 4.56 -13.94
C PHE A 524 1.29 3.66 -15.16
N ALA A 525 2.47 3.81 -15.78
CA ALA A 525 2.90 2.99 -16.92
C ALA A 525 3.40 1.60 -16.49
N PHE A 526 3.33 0.60 -17.38
CA PHE A 526 3.85 -0.75 -17.09
C PHE A 526 5.33 -0.76 -16.71
N GLY A 527 6.12 0.12 -17.34
CA GLY A 527 7.54 0.37 -17.04
C GLY A 527 7.83 0.74 -15.58
N TRP A 528 6.82 1.22 -14.84
CA TRP A 528 6.96 1.47 -13.40
C TRP A 528 7.09 0.17 -12.59
N ILE A 529 6.38 -0.88 -13.03
CA ILE A 529 6.39 -2.20 -12.38
C ILE A 529 7.50 -3.06 -12.95
N PHE A 530 7.54 -3.19 -14.28
CA PHE A 530 8.57 -3.89 -15.04
C PHE A 530 9.19 -2.94 -16.06
N PRO A 531 10.34 -2.31 -15.77
CA PRO A 531 11.15 -1.64 -16.77
C PRO A 531 11.48 -2.57 -17.92
N ASP A 532 11.68 -2.04 -19.13
CA ASP A 532 12.05 -2.83 -20.32
C ASP A 532 13.31 -3.68 -20.06
N GLU A 533 14.22 -3.17 -19.25
CA GLU A 533 15.46 -3.81 -18.83
C GLU A 533 15.22 -5.11 -18.05
N SER A 534 14.05 -5.25 -17.41
CA SER A 534 13.66 -6.49 -16.72
C SER A 534 13.69 -7.68 -17.69
N THR A 535 13.30 -7.47 -18.94
CA THR A 535 13.35 -8.53 -19.96
C THR A 535 14.79 -8.84 -20.33
N THR A 536 15.62 -7.81 -20.58
CA THR A 536 17.02 -7.99 -20.99
C THR A 536 17.91 -8.60 -19.90
N THR A 537 17.58 -8.38 -18.63
CA THR A 537 18.33 -8.86 -17.46
C THR A 537 17.74 -10.16 -16.87
N GLY A 538 16.75 -10.75 -17.55
CA GLY A 538 16.08 -11.98 -17.11
C GLY A 538 15.29 -11.84 -15.80
N GLN A 539 14.94 -10.61 -15.39
CA GLN A 539 14.12 -10.35 -14.20
C GLN A 539 12.61 -10.39 -14.49
N PHE A 540 12.19 -10.26 -15.76
CA PHE A 540 10.80 -10.44 -16.16
C PHE A 540 10.41 -11.93 -16.08
N PRO A 541 9.23 -12.28 -15.53
CA PRO A 541 8.81 -13.67 -15.38
C PRO A 541 8.72 -14.42 -16.72
N ALA A 542 9.47 -15.51 -16.85
CA ALA A 542 9.60 -16.23 -18.12
C ALA A 542 8.27 -16.87 -18.56
N GLY A 543 7.89 -16.68 -19.82
CA GLY A 543 6.67 -17.28 -20.38
C GLY A 543 5.37 -16.65 -19.86
N CYS A 544 5.43 -15.43 -19.32
CA CYS A 544 4.27 -14.67 -18.89
C CYS A 544 3.93 -13.52 -19.85
N GLU A 545 2.66 -13.16 -19.95
CA GLU A 545 2.16 -11.97 -20.65
C GLU A 545 1.38 -11.06 -19.67
N ILE A 546 1.42 -9.74 -19.86
CA ILE A 546 0.64 -8.80 -19.04
C ILE A 546 -0.79 -8.76 -19.56
N VAL A 547 -1.76 -9.14 -18.73
CA VAL A 547 -3.19 -9.19 -19.09
C VAL A 547 -4.07 -8.21 -18.34
N ALA A 548 -3.60 -7.69 -17.20
CA ALA A 548 -4.31 -6.67 -16.45
C ALA A 548 -3.38 -5.76 -15.66
N ARG A 549 -3.94 -4.64 -15.20
CA ARG A 549 -3.32 -3.71 -14.27
C ARG A 549 -4.29 -3.49 -13.12
N TYR A 550 -3.78 -3.44 -11.89
CA TYR A 550 -4.58 -3.11 -10.72
C TYR A 550 -3.99 -1.89 -10.00
N ARG A 551 -4.85 -1.16 -9.29
CA ARG A 551 -4.47 0.02 -8.51
C ARG A 551 -5.37 0.22 -7.30
N SER A 552 -4.86 0.85 -6.27
CA SER A 552 -5.63 1.38 -5.16
C SER A 552 -5.69 2.90 -5.21
N ARG A 553 -6.67 3.45 -4.50
CA ARG A 553 -6.80 4.88 -4.29
C ARG A 553 -6.73 5.19 -2.79
N THR A 554 -6.10 6.29 -2.44
CA THR A 554 -6.16 6.82 -1.06
C THR A 554 -7.52 7.43 -0.80
N GLN A 555 -8.11 7.15 0.35
CA GLN A 555 -9.32 7.85 0.78
C GLN A 555 -9.02 9.34 0.97
N LYS A 556 -9.88 10.20 0.42
CA LYS A 556 -9.79 11.66 0.58
C LYS A 556 -11.14 12.32 0.36
N GLU A 557 -11.27 13.55 0.86
CA GLU A 557 -12.41 14.40 0.57
C GLU A 557 -12.22 15.19 -0.72
N LEU A 558 -13.31 15.55 -1.40
CA LEU A 558 -13.27 16.19 -2.72
C LEU A 558 -13.41 17.71 -2.59
N PRO A 559 -12.62 18.49 -3.37
CA PRO A 559 -12.64 19.94 -3.27
C PRO A 559 -13.86 20.60 -3.95
N PHE A 560 -14.86 19.82 -4.36
CA PHE A 560 -16.03 20.30 -5.08
C PHE A 560 -17.31 19.65 -4.57
N LEU A 561 -18.43 20.34 -4.80
CA LEU A 561 -19.72 19.98 -4.22
C LEU A 561 -20.33 18.74 -4.89
N LEU A 562 -20.50 17.68 -4.12
CA LEU A 562 -21.24 16.47 -4.48
C LEU A 562 -22.08 16.03 -3.29
N SER A 563 -23.19 15.32 -3.54
CA SER A 563 -23.89 14.63 -2.45
C SER A 563 -23.00 13.53 -1.87
N ARG A 564 -23.22 13.15 -0.61
CA ARG A 564 -22.45 12.09 0.05
C ARG A 564 -22.36 10.80 -0.79
N THR A 565 -23.49 10.39 -1.38
CA THR A 565 -23.56 9.21 -2.26
C THR A 565 -22.70 9.39 -3.52
N GLU A 566 -22.83 10.52 -4.23
CA GLU A 566 -22.06 10.77 -5.46
C GLU A 566 -20.56 10.91 -5.19
N SER A 567 -20.16 11.47 -4.05
CA SER A 567 -18.76 11.49 -3.61
C SER A 567 -18.21 10.07 -3.44
N GLN A 568 -18.98 9.17 -2.82
CA GLN A 568 -18.59 7.77 -2.69
C GLN A 568 -18.47 7.07 -4.05
N VAL A 569 -19.41 7.32 -4.99
CA VAL A 569 -19.32 6.78 -6.36
C VAL A 569 -18.04 7.26 -7.04
N TYR A 570 -17.75 8.56 -6.97
CA TYR A 570 -16.59 9.15 -7.61
C TYR A 570 -15.27 8.58 -7.09
N LEU A 571 -15.16 8.43 -5.75
CA LEU A 571 -13.96 7.90 -5.09
C LEU A 571 -13.75 6.40 -5.33
N ASN A 572 -14.81 5.63 -5.53
CA ASN A 572 -14.73 4.18 -5.76
C ASN A 572 -14.82 3.79 -7.25
N MET A 573 -14.67 4.75 -8.18
CA MET A 573 -14.63 4.52 -9.63
C MET A 573 -13.28 4.91 -10.26
N LEU A 574 -12.90 4.21 -11.33
CA LEU A 574 -11.67 4.48 -12.10
C LEU A 574 -11.60 5.95 -12.54
N SER A 575 -10.41 6.56 -12.44
CA SER A 575 -10.21 7.96 -12.83
C SER A 575 -10.49 8.16 -14.32
N THR A 576 -10.95 9.36 -14.69
CA THR A 576 -11.22 9.68 -16.10
C THR A 576 -9.96 9.60 -16.97
N LYS A 577 -8.78 9.78 -16.39
CA LYS A 577 -7.49 9.68 -17.09
C LYS A 577 -7.07 8.23 -17.26
N THR A 578 -7.26 7.38 -16.26
CA THR A 578 -7.10 5.92 -16.38
C THR A 578 -7.98 5.37 -17.50
N LEU A 579 -9.26 5.76 -17.52
CA LEU A 579 -10.22 5.35 -18.54
C LEU A 579 -9.80 5.85 -19.93
N ARG A 580 -9.40 7.12 -20.05
CA ARG A 580 -8.86 7.68 -21.30
C ARG A 580 -7.68 6.87 -21.84
N THR A 581 -6.73 6.52 -20.96
CA THR A 581 -5.56 5.71 -21.33
C THR A 581 -5.97 4.30 -21.74
N ALA A 582 -6.95 3.69 -21.06
CA ALA A 582 -7.50 2.38 -21.40
C ALA A 582 -8.18 2.40 -22.79
N PHE A 583 -9.00 3.41 -23.08
CA PHE A 583 -9.65 3.59 -24.39
C PHE A 583 -8.64 3.88 -25.53
N GLY A 584 -7.52 4.54 -25.22
CA GLY A 584 -6.47 4.86 -26.20
C GLY A 584 -5.63 3.67 -26.67
N ARG A 585 -5.65 2.53 -25.96
CA ARG A 585 -4.85 1.34 -26.30
C ARG A 585 -5.54 0.52 -27.39
N ARG A 586 -5.07 0.66 -28.64
CA ARG A 586 -5.64 -0.05 -29.80
C ARG A 586 -5.15 -1.50 -29.95
N THR A 587 -3.93 -1.83 -29.53
CA THR A 587 -3.26 -3.11 -29.82
C THR A 587 -3.24 -4.13 -28.67
N SER A 588 -3.37 -3.69 -27.42
CA SER A 588 -3.37 -4.55 -26.24
C SER A 588 -4.39 -4.04 -25.21
N ARG A 589 -5.64 -4.49 -25.34
CA ARG A 589 -6.67 -4.22 -24.32
C ARG A 589 -6.43 -5.16 -23.15
N ILE A 590 -6.25 -4.57 -21.98
CA ILE A 590 -6.05 -5.28 -20.73
C ILE A 590 -7.14 -4.87 -19.75
N ASP A 591 -7.41 -5.71 -18.76
CA ASP A 591 -8.34 -5.37 -17.69
C ASP A 591 -7.76 -4.27 -16.79
N GLU A 592 -8.60 -3.30 -16.43
CA GLU A 592 -8.26 -2.24 -15.49
C GLU A 592 -9.03 -2.47 -14.18
N TYR A 593 -8.32 -2.88 -13.13
CA TYR A 593 -8.89 -3.08 -11.80
C TYR A 593 -8.68 -1.86 -10.90
N LEU A 594 -9.70 -1.53 -10.11
CA LEU A 594 -9.63 -0.59 -9.00
C LEU A 594 -9.97 -1.30 -7.68
N LEU A 595 -9.07 -1.14 -6.72
CA LEU A 595 -9.18 -1.52 -5.33
C LEU A 595 -9.78 -0.31 -4.59
N GLY A 596 -11.09 -0.34 -4.39
CA GLY A 596 -11.86 0.78 -3.85
C GLY A 596 -11.52 1.07 -2.39
N PRO A 597 -11.45 2.35 -1.98
CA PRO A 597 -11.32 2.74 -0.57
C PRO A 597 -12.39 2.14 0.36
N ASP A 598 -13.59 1.87 -0.16
CA ASP A 598 -14.69 1.22 0.56
C ASP A 598 -14.52 -0.32 0.71
N GLY A 599 -13.40 -0.86 0.22
CA GLY A 599 -13.13 -2.29 0.19
C GLY A 599 -13.67 -3.00 -1.05
N SER A 600 -14.31 -2.33 -2.00
CA SER A 600 -14.74 -2.96 -3.25
C SER A 600 -13.56 -3.34 -4.16
N LEU A 601 -13.82 -4.26 -5.10
CA LEU A 601 -12.94 -4.54 -6.23
C LEU A 601 -13.78 -4.52 -7.48
N ILE A 602 -13.50 -3.54 -8.36
CA ILE A 602 -14.15 -3.43 -9.66
C ILE A 602 -13.15 -3.69 -10.78
N ARG A 603 -13.62 -4.29 -11.87
CA ARG A 603 -12.87 -4.55 -13.10
C ARG A 603 -13.59 -3.88 -14.26
N TYR A 604 -12.83 -3.17 -15.10
CA TYR A 604 -13.33 -2.58 -16.32
C TYR A 604 -12.53 -3.03 -17.54
N LEU A 605 -13.27 -3.46 -18.58
CA LEU A 605 -12.71 -3.77 -19.90
C LEU A 605 -13.42 -2.93 -20.98
N PRO A 606 -12.70 -2.06 -21.72
CA PRO A 606 -13.29 -1.26 -22.80
C PRO A 606 -13.81 -2.08 -23.99
N SER A 607 -15.03 -1.80 -24.50
CA SER A 607 -15.64 -2.52 -25.64
C SER A 607 -15.07 -2.09 -27.00
N ILE A 608 -15.00 -3.03 -27.96
CA ILE A 608 -14.47 -2.80 -29.33
C ILE A 608 -15.49 -2.06 -30.21
N PHE A 609 -16.77 -2.41 -30.09
CA PHE A 609 -17.81 -1.95 -31.01
C PHE A 609 -18.29 -0.52 -30.72
N THR A 610 -18.43 -0.14 -29.45
CA THR A 610 -18.95 1.20 -29.07
C THR A 610 -17.92 2.31 -29.33
N VAL A 611 -16.63 2.07 -29.07
CA VAL A 611 -15.56 3.03 -29.41
C VAL A 611 -15.44 3.22 -30.92
N GLY A 612 -15.64 2.14 -31.70
CA GLY A 612 -15.66 2.18 -33.16
C GLY A 612 -16.84 2.99 -33.71
N VAL A 613 -18.05 2.83 -33.14
CA VAL A 613 -19.24 3.58 -33.54
C VAL A 613 -19.10 5.08 -33.23
N PHE A 614 -18.58 5.47 -32.06
CA PHE A 614 -18.33 6.90 -31.76
C PHE A 614 -17.16 7.50 -32.56
N ALA A 615 -16.25 6.68 -33.07
CA ALA A 615 -15.15 7.11 -33.95
C ALA A 615 -15.53 7.09 -35.45
N MET A 616 -16.61 6.39 -35.83
CA MET A 616 -17.05 6.26 -37.23
C MET A 616 -18.03 7.36 -37.66
N GLU A 617 -18.49 8.23 -36.77
CA GLU A 617 -19.47 9.28 -37.11
C GLU A 617 -18.88 10.68 -37.38
N ARG A 618 -17.56 10.84 -37.44
CA ARG A 618 -16.98 12.06 -38.03
C ARG A 618 -15.52 11.88 -38.46
N ASP A 619 -15.34 11.63 -39.75
CA ASP A 619 -14.21 12.08 -40.56
C ASP A 619 -12.80 11.80 -40.01
N LEU A 620 -12.36 10.59 -40.35
CA LEU A 620 -11.00 10.26 -40.75
C LEU A 620 -10.21 11.48 -41.25
N ILE A 621 -9.16 11.89 -40.52
CA ILE A 621 -7.81 12.24 -41.01
C ILE A 621 -6.87 12.71 -39.88
N ASP A 622 -7.35 13.14 -38.71
CA ASP A 622 -6.45 13.58 -37.62
C ASP A 622 -6.31 12.58 -36.46
N TYR A 623 -5.10 12.05 -36.29
CA TYR A 623 -4.77 10.93 -35.39
C TYR A 623 -4.83 11.22 -33.87
N HIS A 624 -5.42 12.32 -33.41
CA HIS A 624 -5.26 12.79 -32.02
C HIS A 624 -6.52 13.26 -31.27
N LEU A 625 -7.73 13.09 -31.80
CA LEU A 625 -8.94 13.61 -31.13
C LEU A 625 -9.88 12.49 -30.69
N LEU A 626 -9.78 12.11 -29.41
CA LEU A 626 -10.92 11.48 -28.71
C LEU A 626 -12.11 12.46 -28.75
N PRO A 627 -13.36 11.98 -28.95
CA PRO A 627 -14.56 12.81 -28.84
C PRO A 627 -14.58 13.63 -27.54
N ASP A 628 -15.14 14.84 -27.54
CA ASP A 628 -15.20 15.70 -26.35
C ASP A 628 -15.89 15.02 -25.15
N THR A 629 -16.78 14.07 -25.40
CA THR A 629 -17.47 13.23 -24.40
C THR A 629 -16.53 12.23 -23.70
N LEU A 630 -15.36 11.93 -24.27
CA LEU A 630 -14.34 11.02 -23.73
C LEU A 630 -13.05 11.77 -23.32
N LYS A 631 -12.99 13.10 -23.49
CA LYS A 631 -11.88 13.91 -22.99
C LYS A 631 -11.95 13.99 -21.47
N GLY A 632 -11.02 13.34 -20.77
CA GLY A 632 -11.01 13.28 -19.30
C GLY A 632 -11.12 14.63 -18.59
N ARG A 633 -10.59 15.72 -19.19
CA ARG A 633 -10.72 17.10 -18.66
C ARG A 633 -12.15 17.63 -18.73
N SER A 634 -12.88 17.36 -19.81
CA SER A 634 -14.28 17.82 -19.96
C SER A 634 -15.19 17.09 -18.97
N ILE A 635 -14.99 15.78 -18.79
CA ILE A 635 -15.76 14.95 -17.85
C ILE A 635 -15.54 15.45 -16.42
N LYS A 636 -14.27 15.69 -16.04
CA LYS A 636 -13.93 16.27 -14.72
C LYS A 636 -14.61 17.62 -14.51
N GLN A 637 -14.56 18.51 -15.51
CA GLN A 637 -15.23 19.82 -15.43
C GLN A 637 -16.75 19.68 -15.31
N ARG A 638 -17.38 18.79 -16.08
CA ARG A 638 -18.83 18.55 -16.00
C ARG A 638 -19.24 18.01 -14.63
N ILE A 639 -18.48 17.07 -14.05
CA ILE A 639 -18.75 16.56 -12.70
C ILE A 639 -18.56 17.67 -11.65
N HIS A 640 -17.44 18.41 -11.72
CA HIS A 640 -17.13 19.52 -10.82
C HIS A 640 -18.25 20.57 -10.78
N TRP A 641 -18.75 20.96 -11.95
CA TRP A 641 -19.86 21.92 -12.09
C TRP A 641 -21.26 21.31 -11.95
N GLY A 642 -21.39 20.02 -11.66
CA GLY A 642 -22.67 19.34 -11.47
C GLY A 642 -23.50 19.09 -12.74
N LEU A 643 -22.88 19.19 -13.93
CA LEU A 643 -23.47 18.93 -15.24
C LEU A 643 -23.49 17.43 -15.62
N LEU A 644 -22.89 16.57 -14.78
CA LEU A 644 -22.87 15.12 -14.93
C LEU A 644 -22.72 14.50 -13.54
N LYS A 645 -23.61 13.58 -13.15
CA LYS A 645 -23.44 12.86 -11.89
C LYS A 645 -22.43 11.71 -12.05
N PRO A 646 -21.58 11.45 -11.04
CA PRO A 646 -20.72 10.26 -11.02
C PRO A 646 -21.48 8.95 -11.30
N SER A 647 -22.68 8.76 -10.74
CA SER A 647 -23.52 7.57 -10.98
C SER A 647 -24.01 7.45 -12.43
N GLU A 648 -24.39 8.57 -13.07
CA GLU A 648 -24.73 8.61 -14.50
C GLU A 648 -23.52 8.24 -15.36
N TRP A 649 -22.33 8.71 -14.98
CA TRP A 649 -21.08 8.37 -15.66
C TRP A 649 -20.74 6.87 -15.56
N VAL A 650 -20.96 6.24 -14.41
CA VAL A 650 -20.78 4.78 -14.24
C VAL A 650 -21.68 4.00 -15.21
N ASN A 651 -22.96 4.39 -15.33
CA ASN A 651 -23.88 3.73 -16.26
C ASN A 651 -23.48 3.94 -17.73
N GLN A 652 -22.99 5.14 -18.10
CA GLN A 652 -22.43 5.38 -19.44
C GLN A 652 -21.24 4.46 -19.72
N LEU A 653 -20.35 4.24 -18.75
CA LEU A 653 -19.21 3.34 -18.89
C LEU A 653 -19.64 1.87 -19.02
N GLY A 654 -20.66 1.45 -18.26
CA GLY A 654 -21.27 0.12 -18.37
C GLY A 654 -21.84 -0.16 -19.77
N ALA A 655 -22.35 0.86 -20.47
CA ALA A 655 -22.79 0.74 -21.85
C ALA A 655 -21.62 0.71 -22.87
N MET A 656 -20.49 1.34 -22.54
CA MET A 656 -19.30 1.43 -23.41
C MET A 656 -18.28 0.30 -23.20
N GLY A 657 -18.52 -0.63 -22.26
CA GLY A 657 -17.56 -1.66 -21.89
C GLY A 657 -18.16 -2.76 -21.03
N THR A 658 -17.30 -3.57 -20.42
CA THR A 658 -17.69 -4.56 -19.41
C THR A 658 -17.24 -4.07 -18.05
N LEU A 659 -18.17 -3.60 -17.23
CA LEU A 659 -17.95 -3.28 -15.83
C LEU A 659 -18.39 -4.47 -14.95
N GLN A 660 -17.45 -5.02 -14.18
CA GLN A 660 -17.69 -6.14 -13.28
C GLN A 660 -17.39 -5.72 -11.84
N ILE A 661 -18.33 -5.98 -10.93
CA ILE A 661 -18.12 -5.91 -9.49
C ILE A 661 -17.60 -7.29 -9.07
N VAL A 662 -16.33 -7.38 -8.71
CA VAL A 662 -15.63 -8.63 -8.36
C VAL A 662 -15.71 -8.90 -6.85
N VAL A 663 -15.60 -7.83 -6.06
CA VAL A 663 -15.88 -7.81 -4.61
C VAL A 663 -16.82 -6.64 -4.35
N GLY A 664 -17.97 -6.94 -3.77
CA GLY A 664 -19.01 -5.95 -3.47
C GLY A 664 -18.67 -5.04 -2.30
N SER A 665 -19.48 -3.99 -2.14
CA SER A 665 -19.52 -3.11 -0.97
C SER A 665 -20.95 -2.63 -0.76
N THR A 666 -21.21 -1.88 0.33
CA THR A 666 -22.52 -1.23 0.52
C THR A 666 -22.90 -0.36 -0.68
N LEU A 667 -21.91 0.31 -1.28
CA LEU A 667 -22.08 1.18 -2.43
C LEU A 667 -22.39 0.41 -3.71
N TRP A 668 -21.57 -0.60 -4.02
CA TRP A 668 -21.63 -1.32 -5.30
C TRP A 668 -22.69 -2.43 -5.32
N GLY A 669 -23.08 -2.95 -4.15
CA GLY A 669 -23.90 -4.16 -4.02
C GLY A 669 -23.09 -5.45 -4.19
N PRO A 670 -23.76 -6.62 -4.30
CA PRO A 670 -23.08 -7.91 -4.42
C PRO A 670 -22.30 -8.05 -5.74
N PRO A 671 -21.32 -8.98 -5.81
CA PRO A 671 -20.58 -9.26 -7.04
C PRO A 671 -21.51 -9.58 -8.22
N ARG A 672 -21.36 -8.87 -9.33
CA ARG A 672 -22.16 -9.01 -10.56
C ARG A 672 -21.58 -8.21 -11.72
N ARG A 673 -22.06 -8.49 -12.94
CA ARG A 673 -21.85 -7.59 -14.09
C ARG A 673 -22.79 -6.38 -13.96
N ALA A 674 -22.23 -5.18 -13.99
CA ALA A 674 -22.98 -3.94 -13.87
C ALA A 674 -23.37 -3.43 -15.28
N ILE A 675 -24.59 -3.76 -15.72
CA ILE A 675 -25.19 -3.24 -16.97
C ILE A 675 -26.03 -1.99 -16.65
N THR A 676 -26.94 -2.13 -15.68
CA THR A 676 -27.66 -1.02 -15.06
C THR A 676 -27.33 -1.01 -13.58
N TRP A 677 -26.82 0.11 -13.08
CA TRP A 677 -26.31 0.23 -11.74
C TRP A 677 -26.89 1.45 -11.01
N THR A 678 -27.22 1.25 -9.75
CA THR A 678 -27.65 2.27 -8.81
C THR A 678 -26.80 2.17 -7.55
N PRO A 679 -26.39 3.31 -6.96
CA PRO A 679 -25.60 3.31 -5.73
C PRO A 679 -26.45 2.86 -4.54
N ASN A 680 -25.82 2.16 -3.60
CA ASN A 680 -26.47 1.62 -2.39
C ASN A 680 -27.76 0.84 -2.71
N PRO A 681 -27.67 -0.21 -3.55
CA PRO A 681 -28.85 -0.99 -3.92
C PRO A 681 -29.49 -1.58 -2.67
N GLU A 682 -30.82 -1.57 -2.63
CA GLU A 682 -31.56 -2.19 -1.55
C GLU A 682 -31.20 -3.68 -1.44
N PRO A 683 -31.17 -4.25 -0.22
CA PRO A 683 -31.01 -5.68 -0.04
C PRO A 683 -32.07 -6.41 -0.86
N ALA A 684 -31.67 -7.45 -1.58
CA ALA A 684 -32.64 -8.29 -2.28
C ALA A 684 -33.68 -8.80 -1.26
N PRO A 685 -34.98 -8.81 -1.62
CA PRO A 685 -36.01 -9.32 -0.73
C PRO A 685 -35.69 -10.76 -0.32
N THR A 686 -35.98 -11.10 0.94
CA THR A 686 -35.76 -12.45 1.48
C THR A 686 -36.51 -13.46 0.63
N GLN A 687 -35.78 -14.19 -0.21
CA GLN A 687 -36.35 -15.26 -1.01
C GLN A 687 -36.67 -16.44 -0.10
N THR A 688 -37.76 -17.13 -0.39
CA THR A 688 -38.05 -18.44 0.21
C THR A 688 -37.11 -19.47 -0.43
N GLY A 689 -36.09 -19.93 0.30
CA GLY A 689 -35.08 -20.89 -0.17
C GLY A 689 -33.67 -20.29 -0.18
N TYR A 690 -32.75 -20.93 -0.90
CA TYR A 690 -31.38 -20.44 -1.05
C TYR A 690 -31.22 -19.58 -2.31
N SER A 691 -30.34 -18.58 -2.28
CA SER A 691 -29.99 -17.81 -3.48
C SER A 691 -29.03 -18.58 -4.41
N LYS A 692 -29.27 -18.51 -5.72
CA LYS A 692 -28.39 -19.11 -6.75
C LYS A 692 -27.21 -18.21 -7.08
N ALA A 693 -26.10 -18.80 -7.52
CA ALA A 693 -24.91 -18.09 -7.96
C ALA A 693 -25.19 -17.26 -9.23
N ILE A 694 -24.89 -15.97 -9.15
CA ILE A 694 -25.01 -15.01 -10.27
C ILE A 694 -23.66 -14.67 -10.92
N THR A 695 -22.56 -15.13 -10.32
CA THR A 695 -21.20 -15.01 -10.81
C THR A 695 -20.41 -16.27 -10.47
N GLU A 696 -19.28 -16.47 -11.15
CA GLU A 696 -18.29 -17.45 -10.72
C GLU A 696 -17.85 -17.21 -9.26
N PRO A 697 -17.63 -18.27 -8.47
CA PRO A 697 -17.12 -18.13 -7.12
C PRO A 697 -15.66 -17.66 -7.13
N ALA A 698 -15.20 -17.13 -6.00
CA ALA A 698 -13.77 -16.95 -5.78
C ALA A 698 -13.11 -18.32 -5.55
N TYR A 699 -11.86 -18.45 -6.00
CA TYR A 699 -11.08 -19.68 -5.87
C TYR A 699 -9.83 -19.49 -5.01
N SER A 700 -9.32 -20.59 -4.47
CA SER A 700 -8.02 -20.63 -3.80
C SER A 700 -6.87 -20.46 -4.82
N PRO A 701 -5.63 -20.28 -4.35
CA PRO A 701 -4.45 -20.62 -5.14
C PRO A 701 -4.50 -22.08 -5.63
N LEU A 702 -3.64 -22.39 -6.59
CA LEU A 702 -3.45 -23.76 -7.07
C LEU A 702 -2.62 -24.59 -6.08
N PHE A 703 -2.99 -25.85 -5.88
CA PHE A 703 -2.29 -26.83 -5.04
C PHE A 703 -2.02 -28.12 -5.82
N THR A 704 -1.02 -28.90 -5.40
CA THR A 704 -0.80 -30.27 -5.92
C THR A 704 -1.37 -31.36 -5.03
N GLN A 705 -1.76 -31.01 -3.80
CA GLN A 705 -2.46 -31.88 -2.86
C GLN A 705 -3.92 -31.42 -2.74
N GLU A 706 -4.84 -32.37 -2.69
CA GLU A 706 -6.26 -32.11 -2.46
C GLU A 706 -6.46 -31.44 -1.09
N GLU A 707 -5.73 -31.92 -0.09
CA GLU A 707 -5.72 -31.43 1.28
C GLU A 707 -5.23 -29.97 1.37
N GLY A 708 -4.37 -29.52 0.45
CA GLY A 708 -3.91 -28.13 0.39
C GLY A 708 -5.05 -27.14 0.14
N GLY A 709 -5.95 -27.48 -0.79
CA GLY A 709 -7.16 -26.70 -1.05
C GLY A 709 -8.11 -26.69 0.17
N ALA A 710 -8.26 -27.83 0.85
CA ALA A 710 -9.07 -27.94 2.05
C ALA A 710 -8.53 -27.10 3.22
N ARG A 711 -7.20 -27.14 3.47
CA ARG A 711 -6.53 -26.32 4.48
C ARG A 711 -6.70 -24.83 4.19
N TYR A 712 -6.52 -24.43 2.93
CA TYR A 712 -6.75 -23.04 2.53
C TYR A 712 -8.20 -22.61 2.78
N ALA A 713 -9.18 -23.42 2.39
CA ALA A 713 -10.59 -23.13 2.65
C ALA A 713 -10.92 -23.06 4.15
N HIS A 714 -10.33 -23.94 4.97
CA HIS A 714 -10.44 -23.92 6.42
C HIS A 714 -9.94 -22.60 7.03
N GLU A 715 -8.79 -22.11 6.57
CA GLU A 715 -8.23 -20.81 6.97
C GLU A 715 -9.11 -19.63 6.53
N GLN A 716 -9.74 -19.74 5.35
CA GLN A 716 -10.63 -18.72 4.79
C GLN A 716 -12.09 -18.82 5.27
N ALA A 717 -12.41 -19.71 6.21
CA ALA A 717 -13.79 -19.88 6.70
C ALA A 717 -14.38 -18.61 7.35
N GLY A 718 -13.51 -17.70 7.81
CA GLY A 718 -13.90 -16.42 8.40
C GLY A 718 -14.71 -16.59 9.68
N SER A 719 -15.73 -15.74 9.88
CA SER A 719 -16.64 -15.88 11.03
C SER A 719 -17.41 -17.20 10.97
N ARG A 720 -17.58 -17.82 12.14
CA ARG A 720 -18.25 -19.11 12.32
C ARG A 720 -19.72 -18.91 12.73
N ASP A 721 -20.40 -17.88 12.23
CA ASP A 721 -21.78 -17.56 12.66
C ASP A 721 -22.84 -18.45 12.00
N ALA A 722 -22.51 -19.03 10.83
CA ALA A 722 -23.40 -19.88 10.05
C ALA A 722 -22.63 -21.05 9.44
N LEU A 723 -23.38 -22.10 9.04
CA LEU A 723 -22.86 -23.22 8.28
C LEU A 723 -22.43 -22.75 6.89
N LYS A 724 -21.17 -23.02 6.52
CA LYS A 724 -20.62 -22.70 5.19
C LYS A 724 -20.11 -23.95 4.50
N PHE A 725 -20.01 -23.93 3.18
CA PHE A 725 -19.48 -25.05 2.41
C PHE A 725 -18.85 -24.58 1.09
N GLY A 726 -18.16 -25.50 0.43
CA GLY A 726 -17.64 -25.33 -0.92
C GLY A 726 -17.02 -26.62 -1.45
N PHE A 727 -16.45 -26.56 -2.64
CA PHE A 727 -15.96 -27.73 -3.35
C PHE A 727 -14.47 -27.65 -3.61
N ILE A 728 -13.82 -28.81 -3.56
CA ILE A 728 -12.46 -29.02 -4.06
C ILE A 728 -12.57 -29.57 -5.47
N LEU A 729 -11.96 -28.87 -6.40
CA LEU A 729 -11.97 -29.18 -7.82
C LEU A 729 -10.58 -29.66 -8.25
N LYS A 730 -10.54 -30.66 -9.14
CA LYS A 730 -9.32 -31.16 -9.76
C LYS A 730 -9.34 -30.84 -11.26
N TYR A 731 -8.22 -30.35 -11.77
CA TYR A 731 -8.04 -30.19 -13.21
C TYR A 731 -7.94 -31.57 -13.89
N SER A 732 -8.72 -31.84 -14.94
CA SER A 732 -8.89 -33.20 -15.46
C SER A 732 -7.60 -33.83 -16.05
N ARG A 733 -6.57 -33.03 -16.35
CA ARG A 733 -5.33 -33.49 -17.01
C ARG A 733 -4.11 -33.58 -16.11
N ASP A 734 -4.14 -32.91 -14.96
CA ASP A 734 -2.97 -32.81 -14.07
C ASP A 734 -3.39 -33.03 -12.61
N HIS A 735 -2.43 -33.21 -11.72
CA HIS A 735 -2.66 -33.23 -10.27
C HIS A 735 -2.71 -31.81 -9.70
N ILE A 736 -3.58 -30.96 -10.27
CA ILE A 736 -3.79 -29.58 -9.83
C ILE A 736 -5.17 -29.47 -9.19
N TYR A 737 -5.21 -28.92 -7.98
CA TYR A 737 -6.40 -28.77 -7.16
C TYR A 737 -6.63 -27.30 -6.82
N VAL A 738 -7.91 -26.94 -6.71
CA VAL A 738 -8.36 -25.62 -6.28
C VAL A 738 -9.64 -25.77 -5.47
N ALA A 739 -9.83 -24.93 -4.45
CA ALA A 739 -11.06 -24.89 -3.67
C ALA A 739 -11.88 -23.65 -4.04
N SER A 740 -13.20 -23.78 -4.16
CA SER A 740 -14.08 -22.60 -4.12
C SER A 740 -13.99 -21.96 -2.73
N MET A 741 -14.22 -20.65 -2.60
CA MET A 741 -14.24 -19.99 -1.29
C MET A 741 -15.50 -20.34 -0.48
N PRO A 742 -15.42 -20.37 0.87
CA PRO A 742 -16.54 -20.79 1.71
C PRO A 742 -17.75 -19.88 1.56
N LEU A 743 -18.90 -20.47 1.24
CA LEU A 743 -20.17 -19.77 1.07
C LEU A 743 -21.21 -20.27 2.08
N GLU A 744 -22.05 -19.39 2.60
CA GLU A 744 -23.15 -19.77 3.50
C GLU A 744 -24.14 -20.71 2.83
N ALA A 745 -24.58 -21.71 3.57
CA ALA A 745 -25.40 -22.79 3.03
C ALA A 745 -26.85 -22.37 2.73
N GLU A 746 -27.48 -21.47 3.50
CA GLU A 746 -28.89 -21.03 3.31
C GLU A 746 -29.89 -22.18 3.07
N ASP A 747 -29.77 -23.30 3.78
CA ASP A 747 -30.59 -24.52 3.57
C ASP A 747 -30.50 -25.14 2.15
N SER A 748 -29.46 -24.77 1.38
CA SER A 748 -29.26 -25.24 0.01
C SER A 748 -28.94 -26.73 -0.13
N ASN A 749 -28.76 -27.46 0.98
CA ASN A 749 -28.31 -28.86 0.96
C ASN A 749 -27.08 -29.09 0.09
N PHE A 750 -26.19 -28.09 0.05
CA PHE A 750 -24.91 -28.11 -0.65
C PHE A 750 -24.99 -28.24 -2.18
N VAL A 751 -26.06 -27.80 -2.84
CA VAL A 751 -26.24 -27.83 -4.31
C VAL A 751 -25.21 -27.02 -5.12
N TYR A 752 -25.07 -27.31 -6.42
CA TYR A 752 -23.98 -26.75 -7.26
C TYR A 752 -24.30 -25.34 -7.70
N ASP A 753 -25.55 -25.08 -8.08
CA ASP A 753 -26.04 -23.77 -8.54
C ASP A 753 -26.11 -22.73 -7.40
N ARG A 754 -25.82 -23.12 -6.17
CA ARG A 754 -25.51 -22.22 -5.05
C ARG A 754 -24.09 -21.64 -5.14
N VAL A 755 -23.13 -22.40 -5.65
CA VAL A 755 -21.70 -22.04 -5.67
C VAL A 755 -21.24 -21.62 -7.07
N PHE A 756 -21.70 -22.32 -8.11
CA PHE A 756 -21.27 -22.15 -9.48
C PHE A 756 -22.38 -21.56 -10.34
N LEU A 757 -22.01 -20.66 -11.25
CA LEU A 757 -22.94 -20.06 -12.20
C LEU A 757 -23.64 -21.15 -13.01
N ASP A 758 -24.97 -21.12 -13.01
CA ASP A 758 -25.83 -22.13 -13.64
C ASP A 758 -25.55 -23.59 -13.20
N GLY A 759 -24.90 -23.78 -12.05
CA GLY A 759 -24.44 -25.09 -11.56
C GLY A 759 -23.32 -25.73 -12.39
N SER A 760 -22.70 -24.97 -13.29
CA SER A 760 -21.67 -25.46 -14.22
C SER A 760 -20.26 -25.32 -13.63
N LEU A 761 -19.48 -26.40 -13.65
CA LEU A 761 -18.09 -26.36 -13.18
C LEU A 761 -17.19 -25.57 -14.16
N PRO A 762 -16.07 -25.01 -13.68
CA PRO A 762 -15.06 -24.42 -14.54
C PRO A 762 -14.60 -25.39 -15.63
N TYR A 763 -14.26 -24.83 -16.79
CA TYR A 763 -13.83 -25.62 -17.94
C TYR A 763 -12.69 -26.59 -17.59
N ARG A 764 -12.90 -27.90 -17.81
CA ARG A 764 -11.96 -29.01 -17.52
C ARG A 764 -11.66 -29.22 -16.02
N TYR A 765 -12.60 -28.89 -15.15
CA TYR A 765 -12.53 -29.24 -13.74
C TYR A 765 -13.62 -30.22 -13.35
N ASP A 766 -13.23 -31.18 -12.52
CA ASP A 766 -14.11 -32.18 -11.91
C ASP A 766 -14.14 -31.98 -10.39
N VAL A 767 -15.29 -32.25 -9.76
CA VAL A 767 -15.39 -32.21 -8.29
C VAL A 767 -14.67 -33.41 -7.71
N GLN A 768 -13.68 -33.13 -6.88
CA GLN A 768 -12.88 -34.12 -6.19
C GLN A 768 -13.34 -34.32 -4.74
N GLY A 769 -13.85 -33.28 -4.09
CA GLY A 769 -14.33 -33.36 -2.70
C GLY A 769 -15.23 -32.20 -2.32
N LEU A 770 -15.88 -32.35 -1.17
CA LEU A 770 -16.71 -31.32 -0.53
C LEU A 770 -16.04 -30.91 0.78
N TYR A 771 -16.04 -29.64 1.12
CA TYR A 771 -15.71 -29.20 2.46
C TYR A 771 -16.88 -28.46 3.09
N VAL A 772 -17.04 -28.63 4.41
CA VAL A 772 -18.09 -28.01 5.20
C VAL A 772 -17.44 -27.35 6.43
N CYS A 773 -17.90 -26.16 6.76
CA CYS A 773 -17.42 -25.32 7.84
C CYS A 773 -18.54 -25.14 8.87
N ALA A 774 -18.31 -25.60 10.09
CA ALA A 774 -19.30 -25.57 11.16
C ALA A 774 -19.60 -24.12 11.59
N GLY A 775 -20.89 -23.85 11.85
CA GLY A 775 -21.30 -22.68 12.63
C GLY A 775 -21.10 -22.94 14.13
N LYS A 776 -20.85 -21.89 14.91
CA LYS A 776 -20.74 -21.95 16.37
C LYS A 776 -22.12 -22.22 16.98
N SER A 777 -22.23 -23.31 17.72
CA SER A 777 -23.40 -23.58 18.56
C SER A 777 -23.37 -22.74 19.86
N PRO A 778 -24.53 -22.48 20.50
CA PRO A 778 -24.60 -21.75 21.78
C PRO A 778 -23.75 -22.39 22.89
N ALA A 779 -23.14 -21.56 23.75
CA ALA A 779 -22.20 -22.00 24.78
C ALA A 779 -22.82 -22.87 25.90
N SER A 780 -24.16 -22.90 26.02
CA SER A 780 -24.89 -23.57 27.10
C SER A 780 -25.00 -25.10 26.96
N LEU A 781 -24.36 -25.70 25.96
CA LEU A 781 -24.43 -27.14 25.69
C LEU A 781 -23.40 -27.97 26.50
N PRO A 782 -23.65 -29.26 26.78
CA PRO A 782 -22.70 -30.19 27.39
C PRO A 782 -21.42 -30.44 26.55
N ASP A 783 -20.38 -31.02 27.14
CA ASP A 783 -19.07 -31.21 26.47
C ASP A 783 -18.97 -32.39 25.51
N GLU A 784 -19.89 -33.34 25.58
CA GLU A 784 -20.04 -34.47 24.63
C GLU A 784 -21.03 -34.16 23.49
N ASP A 785 -21.35 -32.88 23.25
CA ASP A 785 -22.32 -32.46 22.25
C ASP A 785 -21.67 -32.08 20.90
N HIS A 786 -22.48 -31.93 19.85
CA HIS A 786 -22.08 -31.67 18.46
C HIS A 786 -21.29 -30.37 18.22
N ARG A 787 -21.11 -29.49 19.24
CA ARG A 787 -20.38 -28.21 19.13
C ARG A 787 -18.91 -28.35 18.73
N HIS A 788 -18.30 -29.49 19.03
CA HIS A 788 -16.91 -29.83 18.66
C HIS A 788 -16.83 -30.54 17.29
N PHE A 789 -17.97 -30.72 16.63
CA PHE A 789 -18.11 -31.35 15.31
C PHE A 789 -19.28 -30.73 14.51
N PHE A 790 -20.13 -31.55 13.86
CA PHE A 790 -21.26 -31.17 13.02
C PHE A 790 -22.53 -31.88 13.48
N SER A 791 -23.70 -31.31 13.18
CA SER A 791 -24.97 -32.00 13.46
C SER A 791 -25.11 -33.25 12.58
N PRO A 792 -25.80 -34.31 13.05
CA PRO A 792 -26.04 -35.51 12.25
C PRO A 792 -26.75 -35.22 10.91
N MET A 793 -27.59 -34.18 10.87
CA MET A 793 -28.25 -33.73 9.64
C MET A 793 -27.28 -33.09 8.65
N ASP A 794 -26.34 -32.26 9.10
CA ASP A 794 -25.33 -31.66 8.22
C ASP A 794 -24.41 -32.72 7.61
N VAL A 795 -23.98 -33.70 8.44
CA VAL A 795 -23.17 -34.84 7.96
C VAL A 795 -23.92 -35.65 6.92
N ARG A 796 -25.22 -35.83 7.11
CA ARG A 796 -26.09 -36.51 6.14
C ARG A 796 -26.20 -35.74 4.83
N HIS A 797 -26.43 -34.43 4.86
CA HIS A 797 -26.45 -33.62 3.64
C HIS A 797 -25.10 -33.68 2.91
N ALA A 798 -23.99 -33.66 3.64
CA ALA A 798 -22.65 -33.79 3.07
C ALA A 798 -22.42 -35.17 2.44
N ARG A 799 -22.89 -36.24 3.09
CA ARG A 799 -22.83 -37.61 2.56
C ARG A 799 -23.60 -37.76 1.26
N VAL A 800 -24.86 -37.31 1.22
CA VAL A 800 -25.69 -37.37 0.01
C VAL A 800 -25.00 -36.64 -1.14
N ARG A 801 -24.31 -35.55 -0.83
CA ARG A 801 -23.61 -34.76 -1.83
C ARG A 801 -22.31 -35.38 -2.33
N ALA A 802 -21.61 -36.09 -1.46
CA ALA A 802 -20.39 -36.79 -1.79
C ALA A 802 -20.61 -38.13 -2.50
N ASP A 803 -21.85 -38.64 -2.51
CA ASP A 803 -22.22 -39.88 -3.17
C ASP A 803 -22.14 -39.73 -4.70
N THR A 804 -21.43 -40.66 -5.35
CA THR A 804 -21.30 -40.71 -6.80
C THR A 804 -21.41 -42.16 -7.28
N PRO A 805 -21.71 -42.40 -8.57
CA PRO A 805 -21.73 -43.77 -9.11
C PRO A 805 -20.40 -44.52 -8.96
N GLN A 806 -19.29 -43.83 -8.67
CA GLN A 806 -17.95 -44.39 -8.48
C GLN A 806 -17.59 -44.56 -6.99
N GLY A 807 -18.56 -44.36 -6.08
CA GLY A 807 -18.38 -44.35 -4.62
C GLY A 807 -18.33 -42.93 -4.04
N PHE A 808 -18.06 -42.84 -2.74
CA PHE A 808 -18.04 -41.56 -2.03
C PHE A 808 -16.76 -40.76 -2.31
N LYS A 809 -16.94 -39.49 -2.68
CA LYS A 809 -15.87 -38.49 -2.66
C LYS A 809 -15.52 -38.14 -1.20
N PRO A 810 -14.28 -37.72 -0.91
CA PRO A 810 -13.90 -37.25 0.42
C PRO A 810 -14.69 -36.01 0.85
N ILE A 811 -14.99 -35.95 2.15
CA ILE A 811 -15.63 -34.83 2.82
C ILE A 811 -14.66 -34.27 3.86
N TYR A 812 -14.46 -32.96 3.82
CA TYR A 812 -13.61 -32.22 4.76
C TYR A 812 -14.47 -31.46 5.75
N PHE A 813 -14.23 -31.68 7.03
CA PHE A 813 -14.96 -31.06 8.14
C PHE A 813 -14.06 -30.05 8.83
N SER A 814 -14.33 -28.77 8.56
CA SER A 814 -13.72 -27.65 9.28
C SER A 814 -14.55 -27.36 10.53
N CYS A 815 -14.15 -27.92 11.66
CA CYS A 815 -14.84 -27.83 12.94
C CYS A 815 -14.77 -26.40 13.53
N ALA A 816 -15.73 -26.07 14.39
CA ALA A 816 -15.83 -24.74 15.01
C ALA A 816 -14.73 -24.47 16.06
N ASP A 817 -14.09 -25.53 16.56
CA ASP A 817 -12.97 -25.51 17.51
C ASP A 817 -11.59 -25.35 16.85
N GLY A 818 -11.54 -25.25 15.52
CA GLY A 818 -10.32 -25.07 14.74
C GLY A 818 -9.71 -26.36 14.18
N ALA A 819 -10.32 -27.54 14.40
CA ALA A 819 -9.86 -28.77 13.76
C ALA A 819 -10.27 -28.84 12.28
N LEU A 820 -9.46 -29.53 11.48
CA LEU A 820 -9.79 -29.94 10.12
C LEU A 820 -9.70 -31.45 10.01
N LEU A 821 -10.81 -32.09 9.68
CA LEU A 821 -10.92 -33.54 9.53
C LEU A 821 -11.24 -33.90 8.08
N ARG A 822 -10.86 -35.11 7.67
CA ARG A 822 -11.20 -35.69 6.37
C ARG A 822 -11.84 -37.04 6.60
N ILE A 823 -12.97 -37.29 5.94
CA ILE A 823 -13.54 -38.63 5.82
C ILE A 823 -13.67 -39.07 4.37
N LYS A 824 -13.36 -40.33 4.10
CA LYS A 824 -13.78 -41.03 2.88
C LYS A 824 -14.56 -42.28 3.28
N LEU A 825 -15.86 -42.28 3.00
CA LEU A 825 -16.74 -43.40 3.33
C LEU A 825 -16.47 -44.58 2.39
N ASP A 826 -16.60 -45.79 2.94
CA ASP A 826 -16.57 -46.99 2.12
C ASP A 826 -17.86 -47.06 1.27
N PRO A 827 -17.77 -47.49 -0.01
CA PRO A 827 -18.92 -47.51 -0.91
C PRO A 827 -20.00 -48.50 -0.46
N PHE A 828 -19.63 -49.53 0.28
CA PHE A 828 -20.52 -50.56 0.81
C PHE A 828 -20.42 -50.64 2.33
N ASP A 829 -21.41 -51.27 2.95
CA ASP A 829 -21.42 -51.55 4.38
C ASP A 829 -20.22 -52.43 4.76
N PRO A 830 -19.27 -51.93 5.57
CA PRO A 830 -18.10 -52.71 5.98
C PRO A 830 -18.45 -53.90 6.89
N GLU A 831 -19.65 -53.94 7.47
CA GLU A 831 -20.14 -55.03 8.32
C GLU A 831 -21.11 -55.96 7.57
N SER A 832 -21.08 -55.96 6.22
CA SER A 832 -21.97 -56.76 5.36
C SER A 832 -21.99 -58.25 5.74
N SER A 833 -23.19 -58.78 6.00
CA SER A 833 -23.42 -60.21 6.26
C SER A 833 -23.33 -61.04 4.98
N LEU A 834 -23.08 -62.35 5.11
CA LEU A 834 -23.29 -63.29 4.02
C LEU A 834 -24.79 -63.39 3.71
N ASP A 835 -25.15 -63.60 2.45
CA ASP A 835 -26.49 -63.96 2.02
C ASP A 835 -26.77 -65.46 2.24
N ASP A 836 -27.99 -65.89 1.92
CA ASP A 836 -28.44 -67.28 2.10
C ASP A 836 -27.63 -68.29 1.24
N PHE A 837 -26.79 -67.80 0.32
CA PHE A 837 -25.91 -68.58 -0.55
C PHE A 837 -24.42 -68.46 -0.17
N GLY A 838 -24.10 -67.82 0.96
CA GLY A 838 -22.73 -67.68 1.44
C GLY A 838 -21.90 -66.63 0.69
N GLN A 839 -22.52 -65.70 -0.04
CA GLN A 839 -21.87 -64.58 -0.71
C GLN A 839 -21.99 -63.28 0.10
N ILE A 840 -21.03 -62.37 -0.02
CA ILE A 840 -21.08 -61.08 0.66
C ILE A 840 -22.25 -60.25 0.10
N LYS A 841 -23.22 -59.93 0.95
CA LYS A 841 -24.36 -59.10 0.55
C LYS A 841 -23.94 -57.63 0.51
N PHE A 842 -23.66 -57.10 -0.68
CA PHE A 842 -23.31 -55.69 -0.89
C PHE A 842 -24.49 -54.78 -0.53
N ARG A 843 -24.49 -54.22 0.69
CA ARG A 843 -25.44 -53.19 1.12
C ARG A 843 -24.81 -51.81 1.00
N PRO A 844 -25.59 -50.75 0.71
CA PRO A 844 -25.10 -49.39 0.81
C PRO A 844 -24.64 -49.09 2.24
N ASN A 845 -23.56 -48.32 2.38
CA ASN A 845 -23.04 -47.92 3.69
C ASN A 845 -24.15 -47.23 4.53
N PRO A 846 -24.51 -47.77 5.72
CA PRO A 846 -25.67 -47.31 6.49
C PRO A 846 -25.42 -46.03 7.28
N PHE A 847 -24.17 -45.57 7.39
CA PHE A 847 -23.82 -44.39 8.18
C PHE A 847 -24.48 -43.12 7.63
N ALA A 848 -24.99 -42.26 8.51
CA ALA A 848 -25.69 -41.01 8.17
C ALA A 848 -26.84 -41.18 7.13
N SER A 849 -27.61 -42.26 7.24
CA SER A 849 -28.86 -42.47 6.51
C SER A 849 -30.02 -41.58 7.04
N LEU A 850 -31.19 -41.69 6.39
CA LEU A 850 -32.56 -41.35 6.86
C LEU A 850 -32.80 -40.86 8.30
N GLU A 851 -33.78 -41.48 8.93
CA GLU A 851 -33.57 -42.69 9.73
C GLU A 851 -32.43 -42.51 10.72
N GLN A 852 -31.19 -42.86 10.40
CA GLN A 852 -30.10 -42.76 11.38
C GLN A 852 -29.85 -41.32 11.82
N ALA A 853 -29.73 -40.38 10.88
CA ALA A 853 -29.52 -38.97 11.21
C ALA A 853 -30.69 -38.37 12.00
N GLN A 854 -31.93 -38.75 11.67
CA GLN A 854 -33.12 -38.34 12.44
C GLN A 854 -33.20 -38.99 13.82
N SER A 855 -32.67 -40.21 13.99
CA SER A 855 -32.54 -40.84 15.31
C SER A 855 -31.50 -40.11 16.14
N ASP A 856 -30.31 -39.88 15.60
CA ASP A 856 -29.23 -39.16 16.29
C ASP A 856 -29.66 -37.73 16.66
N GLN A 857 -30.45 -37.06 15.80
CA GLN A 857 -31.00 -35.74 16.10
C GLN A 857 -32.02 -35.77 17.26
N ARG A 858 -32.84 -36.83 17.37
CA ARG A 858 -33.75 -37.05 18.50
C ARG A 858 -32.97 -37.36 19.78
N ASP A 859 -31.86 -38.07 19.68
CA ASP A 859 -30.98 -38.36 20.82
C ASP A 859 -30.30 -37.08 21.32
N ILE A 860 -29.94 -36.15 20.42
CA ILE A 860 -29.45 -34.80 20.79
C ILE A 860 -30.55 -34.03 21.53
N ALA A 861 -31.77 -33.99 20.98
CA ALA A 861 -32.89 -33.29 21.60
C ALA A 861 -33.30 -33.86 22.97
N SER A 862 -33.08 -35.16 23.19
CA SER A 862 -33.36 -35.84 24.47
C SER A 862 -32.16 -35.88 25.43
N GLY A 863 -30.99 -35.35 25.03
CA GLY A 863 -29.77 -35.31 25.85
C GLY A 863 -29.07 -36.66 26.06
N VAL A 864 -29.43 -37.69 25.28
CA VAL A 864 -28.85 -39.05 25.36
C VAL A 864 -27.70 -39.25 24.36
N PHE A 865 -27.53 -38.32 23.42
CA PHE A 865 -26.48 -38.37 22.41
C PHE A 865 -25.07 -38.34 23.01
N LYS A 866 -24.18 -39.18 22.47
CA LYS A 866 -22.74 -39.20 22.78
C LYS A 866 -21.93 -39.02 21.50
N LEU A 867 -21.22 -37.90 21.38
CA LEU A 867 -20.38 -37.61 20.23
C LEU A 867 -19.28 -38.68 20.03
N SER A 868 -18.66 -39.13 21.11
CA SER A 868 -17.68 -40.22 21.09
C SER A 868 -18.20 -41.49 20.40
N SER A 869 -19.39 -41.96 20.75
CA SER A 869 -20.04 -43.11 20.10
C SER A 869 -20.36 -42.85 18.62
N TYR A 870 -20.75 -41.62 18.27
CA TYR A 870 -21.01 -41.22 16.89
C TYR A 870 -19.74 -41.25 16.03
N ILE A 871 -18.63 -40.70 16.54
CA ILE A 871 -17.32 -40.75 15.89
C ILE A 871 -16.81 -42.19 15.73
N GLN A 872 -17.02 -43.06 16.71
CA GLN A 872 -16.66 -44.48 16.57
C GLN A 872 -17.42 -45.15 15.41
N ARG A 873 -18.73 -44.91 15.27
CA ARG A 873 -19.49 -45.39 14.10
C ARG A 873 -18.94 -44.80 12.80
N MET A 874 -18.56 -43.53 12.81
CA MET A 874 -17.96 -42.84 11.66
C MET A 874 -16.62 -43.47 11.24
N THR A 875 -15.75 -43.83 12.19
CA THR A 875 -14.47 -44.51 11.92
C THR A 875 -14.61 -45.94 11.41
N ARG A 876 -15.73 -46.61 11.70
CA ARG A 876 -16.04 -47.95 11.15
C ARG A 876 -16.60 -47.86 9.74
N ALA A 877 -17.36 -46.81 9.44
CA ALA A 877 -17.99 -46.60 8.14
C ALA A 877 -17.03 -46.10 7.05
N GLY A 878 -15.78 -45.77 7.39
CA GLY A 878 -14.78 -45.36 6.41
C GLY A 878 -13.51 -44.83 7.05
N HIS A 879 -12.70 -44.16 6.22
CA HIS A 879 -11.41 -43.64 6.65
C HIS A 879 -11.54 -42.20 7.17
N LEU A 880 -11.47 -42.02 8.50
CA LEU A 880 -11.46 -40.70 9.16
C LEU A 880 -10.02 -40.32 9.57
N GLU A 881 -9.62 -39.10 9.26
CA GLU A 881 -8.28 -38.55 9.52
C GLU A 881 -8.35 -37.11 10.05
N VAL A 882 -7.49 -36.78 11.02
CA VAL A 882 -7.27 -35.40 11.50
C VAL A 882 -6.13 -34.77 10.72
N LEU A 883 -6.41 -33.70 9.96
CA LEU A 883 -5.42 -32.97 9.16
C LEU A 883 -4.85 -31.75 9.89
N ILE A 884 -5.68 -31.05 10.67
CA ILE A 884 -5.28 -29.94 11.56
C ILE A 884 -5.87 -30.24 12.93
N THR A 885 -5.02 -30.21 13.96
CA THR A 885 -5.39 -30.50 15.34
C THR A 885 -6.03 -29.30 16.02
N SER A 886 -6.94 -29.57 16.96
CA SER A 886 -7.43 -28.61 17.94
C SER A 886 -7.15 -29.11 19.37
N HIS A 887 -7.59 -28.38 20.39
CA HIS A 887 -7.54 -28.88 21.76
C HIS A 887 -8.40 -30.16 21.93
N TYR A 888 -9.54 -30.26 21.25
CA TYR A 888 -10.41 -31.44 21.30
C TYR A 888 -9.88 -32.58 20.42
N TRP A 889 -9.50 -32.26 19.19
CA TRP A 889 -8.88 -33.15 18.19
C TRP A 889 -7.36 -33.06 18.24
N SER A 890 -6.77 -33.60 19.30
CA SER A 890 -5.36 -33.36 19.66
C SER A 890 -4.33 -34.24 18.95
N ARG A 891 -4.74 -35.33 18.28
CA ARG A 891 -3.85 -36.24 17.54
C ARG A 891 -4.05 -36.08 16.03
N GLN A 892 -2.98 -35.79 15.31
CA GLN A 892 -2.96 -35.75 13.85
C GLN A 892 -2.89 -37.17 13.26
N GLY A 893 -3.49 -37.37 12.08
CA GLY A 893 -3.50 -38.65 11.36
C GLY A 893 -4.78 -39.46 11.54
N LYS A 894 -4.73 -40.75 11.21
CA LYS A 894 -5.90 -41.64 11.19
C LYS A 894 -6.54 -41.73 12.58
N VAL A 895 -7.86 -41.52 12.63
CA VAL A 895 -8.65 -41.69 13.85
C VAL A 895 -8.96 -43.18 14.04
N SER A 896 -8.57 -43.72 15.18
CA SER A 896 -8.76 -45.13 15.52
C SER A 896 -10.10 -45.37 16.23
N PRO A 897 -10.61 -46.62 16.26
CA PRO A 897 -11.88 -46.94 16.94
C PRO A 897 -11.86 -46.72 18.46
N ASP A 898 -10.67 -46.69 19.07
CA ASP A 898 -10.44 -46.38 20.50
C ASP A 898 -10.23 -44.87 20.76
N TRP A 899 -10.51 -44.02 19.77
CA TRP A 899 -10.39 -42.58 19.90
C TRP A 899 -11.23 -42.03 21.07
N THR A 900 -10.62 -41.13 21.83
CA THR A 900 -11.27 -40.31 22.85
C THR A 900 -10.89 -38.84 22.66
N PRO A 901 -11.69 -37.88 23.16
CA PRO A 901 -11.32 -36.46 23.11
C PRO A 901 -10.01 -36.17 23.88
N ARG A 902 -9.23 -35.16 23.45
CA ARG A 902 -8.05 -34.63 24.18
C ARG A 902 -6.94 -35.65 24.50
N MET A 903 -6.72 -36.65 23.64
CA MET A 903 -5.61 -37.59 23.80
C MET A 903 -4.24 -36.91 23.78
N ALA A 904 -3.26 -37.44 24.52
CA ALA A 904 -1.89 -36.93 24.46
C ALA A 904 -1.31 -37.03 23.04
N PRO A 905 -0.48 -36.07 22.57
CA PRO A 905 0.11 -36.11 21.24
C PRO A 905 0.83 -37.45 20.97
N ALA A 906 0.66 -38.01 19.77
CA ALA A 906 1.36 -39.23 19.38
C ALA A 906 2.78 -38.90 18.90
N ALA A 907 3.76 -39.75 19.26
CA ALA A 907 5.17 -39.56 18.88
C ALA A 907 5.44 -39.83 17.38
N ASP A 908 4.65 -40.70 16.76
CA ASP A 908 4.80 -41.14 15.35
C ASP A 908 3.48 -41.00 14.58
N ALA A 909 2.96 -39.78 14.44
CA ALA A 909 1.88 -39.52 13.49
C ALA A 909 2.47 -39.44 12.08
N GLY A 910 2.46 -40.55 11.34
CA GLY A 910 2.84 -40.64 9.93
C GLY A 910 1.92 -39.84 9.01
N SER A 911 1.89 -38.52 9.16
CA SER A 911 1.09 -37.60 8.35
C SER A 911 1.87 -37.20 7.10
N LEU A 912 1.17 -37.16 5.97
CA LEU A 912 1.69 -36.58 4.72
C LEU A 912 2.18 -35.15 4.98
N LEU A 913 3.41 -34.88 4.52
CA LEU A 913 4.01 -33.55 4.54
C LEU A 913 3.07 -32.54 3.85
N ALA A 914 2.72 -31.48 4.57
CA ALA A 914 1.84 -30.45 4.09
C ALA A 914 2.55 -29.55 3.07
N LEU A 915 2.06 -29.51 1.84
CA LEU A 915 2.57 -28.62 0.79
C LEU A 915 1.72 -27.35 0.70
N GLY A 916 2.40 -26.23 0.46
CA GLY A 916 1.78 -24.94 0.18
C GLY A 916 1.33 -24.82 -1.29
N PRO A 917 0.94 -23.60 -1.73
CA PRO A 917 0.44 -23.38 -3.07
C PRO A 917 1.55 -23.39 -4.13
N VAL A 918 1.17 -23.50 -5.40
CA VAL A 918 2.10 -23.48 -6.53
C VAL A 918 2.52 -22.05 -6.87
N PHE A 919 3.82 -21.83 -7.00
CA PHE A 919 4.44 -20.56 -7.40
C PHE A 919 5.12 -20.65 -8.76
N HIS A 920 5.30 -19.49 -9.39
CA HIS A 920 6.07 -19.37 -10.63
C HIS A 920 7.60 -19.39 -10.40
N HIS A 921 8.07 -19.01 -9.20
CA HIS A 921 9.50 -18.93 -8.88
C HIS A 921 9.80 -19.38 -7.44
N ALA A 922 10.95 -20.03 -7.22
CA ALA A 922 11.38 -20.52 -5.91
C ALA A 922 11.49 -19.42 -4.85
N ASP A 923 12.02 -18.24 -5.21
CA ASP A 923 12.12 -17.10 -4.29
C ASP A 923 10.75 -16.66 -3.70
N ASP A 924 9.64 -16.75 -4.46
CA ASP A 924 8.32 -16.42 -3.93
C ASP A 924 7.79 -17.51 -3.01
N ALA A 925 8.07 -18.78 -3.33
CA ALA A 925 7.78 -19.90 -2.44
C ALA A 925 8.54 -19.76 -1.11
N ALA A 926 9.81 -19.35 -1.13
CA ALA A 926 10.59 -19.08 0.08
C ALA A 926 10.01 -17.90 0.90
N ARG A 927 9.58 -16.82 0.23
CA ARG A 927 8.90 -15.69 0.88
C ARG A 927 7.60 -16.13 1.55
N TYR A 928 6.82 -16.98 0.88
CA TYR A 928 5.62 -17.57 1.45
C TYR A 928 5.94 -18.36 2.72
N VAL A 929 6.95 -19.22 2.71
CA VAL A 929 7.38 -19.98 3.91
C VAL A 929 7.74 -19.05 5.06
N GLN A 930 8.50 -17.98 4.80
CA GLN A 930 8.85 -16.99 5.82
C GLN A 930 7.61 -16.32 6.42
N LEU A 931 6.67 -15.89 5.59
CA LEU A 931 5.41 -15.28 6.05
C LEU A 931 4.55 -16.27 6.84
N ARG A 932 4.51 -17.54 6.44
CA ARG A 932 3.75 -18.60 7.12
C ARG A 932 4.33 -18.95 8.49
N ALA A 933 5.65 -18.93 8.63
CA ALA A 933 6.31 -19.15 9.92
C ALA A 933 6.05 -18.01 10.93
N GLY A 934 5.57 -16.85 10.46
CA GLY A 934 5.30 -15.67 11.29
C GLY A 934 6.58 -14.93 11.71
N GLY A 935 6.43 -13.86 12.49
CA GLY A 935 7.56 -13.16 13.12
C GLY A 935 8.18 -13.98 14.26
N PRO A 936 9.41 -13.68 14.69
CA PRO A 936 10.09 -14.39 15.78
C PRO A 936 9.56 -13.99 17.17
N ASP A 937 8.24 -13.78 17.32
CA ASP A 937 7.56 -13.23 18.50
C ASP A 937 7.61 -14.19 19.72
N GLY A 938 8.81 -14.34 20.28
CA GLY A 938 9.07 -14.82 21.63
C GLY A 938 9.18 -16.33 21.85
N LYS A 939 9.00 -17.20 20.83
CA LYS A 939 8.98 -18.66 21.05
C LYS A 939 10.28 -19.42 20.79
N GLY A 940 11.32 -18.80 20.23
CA GLY A 940 12.62 -19.46 19.99
C GLY A 940 12.55 -20.71 19.10
N THR A 941 11.43 -20.95 18.42
CA THR A 941 11.23 -22.11 17.56
C THR A 941 12.00 -21.94 16.26
N VAL A 942 12.91 -22.88 15.99
CA VAL A 942 13.58 -23.00 14.70
C VAL A 942 12.66 -23.75 13.76
N TYR A 943 12.53 -23.27 12.52
CA TYR A 943 11.77 -23.98 11.50
C TYR A 943 12.67 -24.49 10.38
N GLU A 944 12.26 -25.59 9.79
CA GLU A 944 12.82 -26.14 8.57
C GLU A 944 11.73 -26.33 7.51
N SER A 945 12.11 -26.06 6.27
CA SER A 945 11.27 -26.19 5.10
C SER A 945 12.13 -26.53 3.88
N ALA A 946 11.46 -26.75 2.75
CA ALA A 946 12.04 -27.19 1.49
C ALA A 946 11.21 -26.62 0.33
N ILE A 947 11.84 -26.52 -0.84
CA ILE A 947 11.16 -26.12 -2.08
C ILE A 947 11.33 -27.25 -3.10
N LEU A 948 10.21 -27.66 -3.67
CA LEU A 948 10.12 -28.65 -4.73
C LEU A 948 10.05 -27.95 -6.09
N THR A 949 10.61 -28.57 -7.12
CA THR A 949 10.52 -28.12 -8.50
C THR A 949 10.05 -29.26 -9.41
N ASN A 950 9.46 -28.91 -10.55
CA ASN A 950 9.09 -29.86 -11.60
C ASN A 950 9.92 -29.60 -12.85
N SER A 951 10.66 -30.61 -13.34
CA SER A 951 11.57 -30.45 -14.49
C SER A 951 10.87 -30.10 -15.82
N GLY A 952 9.56 -30.32 -15.93
CA GLY A 952 8.77 -30.01 -17.12
C GLY A 952 8.03 -28.66 -17.08
N SER A 953 8.06 -27.92 -15.97
CA SER A 953 7.32 -26.66 -15.83
C SER A 953 8.01 -25.63 -14.93
N THR A 954 7.68 -24.35 -15.08
CA THR A 954 8.13 -23.29 -14.16
C THR A 954 7.24 -23.26 -12.91
N SER A 955 7.24 -24.34 -12.14
CA SER A 955 6.36 -24.53 -10.99
C SER A 955 7.18 -24.94 -9.76
N PHE A 956 6.98 -24.19 -8.68
CA PHE A 956 7.70 -24.37 -7.41
C PHE A 956 6.71 -24.49 -6.27
N ILE A 957 6.96 -25.42 -5.36
CA ILE A 957 6.03 -25.72 -4.27
C ILE A 957 6.80 -25.69 -2.95
N PRO A 958 6.42 -24.83 -1.99
CA PRO A 958 7.00 -24.84 -0.67
C PRO A 958 6.42 -25.97 0.17
N LEU A 959 7.25 -26.56 1.01
CA LEU A 959 6.82 -27.34 2.16
C LEU A 959 6.39 -26.38 3.28
N GLU A 960 5.24 -26.61 3.92
CA GLU A 960 4.83 -25.82 5.08
C GLU A 960 5.91 -25.88 6.18
N PRO A 961 6.20 -24.77 6.88
CA PRO A 961 7.31 -24.72 7.83
C PRO A 961 7.10 -25.68 9.00
N LEU A 962 8.08 -26.56 9.23
CA LEU A 962 8.06 -27.57 10.29
C LEU A 962 8.89 -27.09 11.48
N GLY A 963 8.30 -27.04 12.67
CA GLY A 963 9.01 -26.69 13.90
C GLY A 963 9.98 -27.79 14.32
N VAL A 964 11.25 -27.44 14.55
CA VAL A 964 12.31 -28.35 14.99
C VAL A 964 12.52 -28.16 16.49
N ALA A 965 12.19 -29.18 17.30
CA ALA A 965 12.62 -29.20 18.70
C ALA A 965 14.15 -29.44 18.75
N GLN A 966 14.84 -28.83 19.71
CA GLN A 966 16.32 -28.76 19.76
C GLN A 966 17.04 -30.13 19.78
N ASP A 967 16.33 -31.26 19.91
CA ASP A 967 16.91 -32.59 20.14
C ASP A 967 16.34 -33.73 19.28
N THR A 968 15.49 -33.46 18.28
CA THR A 968 14.87 -34.51 17.45
C THR A 968 15.21 -34.40 15.96
N ASP A 969 16.32 -35.03 15.59
CA ASP A 969 16.71 -35.38 14.21
C ASP A 969 15.70 -36.34 13.52
N GLN A 970 14.66 -36.80 14.24
CA GLN A 970 13.64 -37.76 13.79
C GLN A 970 12.56 -37.16 12.86
N VAL A 971 12.12 -35.91 13.09
CA VAL A 971 11.03 -35.29 12.30
C VAL A 971 11.46 -34.97 10.87
N LEU A 972 12.77 -34.80 10.67
CA LEU A 972 13.39 -34.29 9.44
C LEU A 972 13.88 -35.40 8.49
N ARG A 973 14.00 -36.63 9.02
CA ARG A 973 14.39 -37.83 8.27
C ARG A 973 13.54 -38.02 7.00
N PRO A 974 12.19 -37.98 7.05
CA PRO A 974 11.35 -38.23 5.87
C PRO A 974 11.54 -37.22 4.72
N VAL A 975 11.84 -35.95 5.03
CA VAL A 975 11.92 -34.87 4.03
C VAL A 975 13.15 -35.01 3.12
N PHE A 976 14.26 -35.50 3.66
CA PHE A 976 15.57 -35.51 3.01
C PHE A 976 16.12 -36.93 2.77
N HIS A 977 15.25 -37.93 2.65
CA HIS A 977 15.63 -39.29 2.27
C HIS A 977 15.81 -39.45 0.76
N THR A 978 16.63 -40.44 0.40
CA THR A 978 17.13 -40.68 -0.96
C THR A 978 16.29 -41.70 -1.73
N THR A 979 15.38 -42.36 -1.02
CA THR A 979 14.43 -43.34 -1.56
C THR A 979 13.12 -42.63 -1.92
N PRO A 980 12.49 -42.97 -3.06
CA PRO A 980 11.19 -42.42 -3.43
C PRO A 980 10.15 -43.03 -2.51
N ASP A 981 9.92 -42.41 -1.36
CA ASP A 981 8.63 -42.54 -0.69
C ASP A 981 7.59 -41.76 -1.53
N PRO A 982 6.32 -42.22 -1.60
CA PRO A 982 5.24 -41.58 -2.36
C PRO A 982 4.79 -40.21 -1.80
N LEU A 983 5.67 -39.50 -1.07
CA LEU A 983 5.41 -38.24 -0.37
C LEU A 983 5.21 -37.05 -1.31
N PHE A 984 5.77 -37.08 -2.53
CA PHE A 984 5.69 -35.98 -3.49
C PHE A 984 4.92 -36.39 -4.75
N ALA A 985 4.21 -35.43 -5.37
CA ALA A 985 3.50 -35.66 -6.62
C ALA A 985 4.46 -36.02 -7.76
N ASP A 986 3.99 -36.84 -8.70
CA ASP A 986 4.77 -37.29 -9.85
C ASP A 986 5.43 -36.12 -10.59
N GLY A 987 6.74 -36.25 -10.84
CA GLY A 987 7.55 -35.24 -11.53
C GLY A 987 8.11 -34.12 -10.65
N TYR A 988 7.75 -34.02 -9.36
CA TYR A 988 8.34 -33.07 -8.42
C TYR A 988 9.55 -33.66 -7.69
N LYS A 989 10.60 -32.85 -7.54
CA LYS A 989 11.83 -33.20 -6.82
C LYS A 989 12.26 -32.06 -5.91
N LEU A 990 12.93 -32.40 -4.82
CA LEU A 990 13.55 -31.44 -3.93
C LEU A 990 14.63 -30.62 -4.68
N MET A 991 14.56 -29.30 -4.57
CA MET A 991 15.45 -28.35 -5.25
C MET A 991 16.18 -27.42 -4.28
N ALA A 992 15.50 -26.95 -3.24
CA ALA A 992 16.13 -26.09 -2.25
C ALA A 992 15.75 -26.45 -0.82
N THR A 993 16.65 -26.12 0.11
CA THR A 993 16.41 -26.18 1.56
C THR A 993 16.13 -24.80 2.11
N HIS A 994 15.36 -24.70 3.21
CA HIS A 994 15.06 -23.42 3.86
C HIS A 994 15.13 -23.57 5.38
N ARG A 995 16.04 -22.82 6.01
CA ARG A 995 16.16 -22.73 7.47
C ARG A 995 15.69 -21.38 7.98
N LEU A 996 14.92 -21.37 9.07
CA LEU A 996 14.36 -20.14 9.64
C LEU A 996 14.71 -20.02 11.12
N TYR A 997 15.10 -18.80 11.52
CA TYR A 997 15.27 -18.35 12.90
C TYR A 997 16.35 -19.06 13.72
N GLN A 998 17.17 -19.90 13.10
CA GLN A 998 18.36 -20.48 13.72
C GLN A 998 19.52 -19.49 13.69
N SER A 999 20.12 -19.20 14.85
CA SER A 999 21.34 -18.39 14.96
C SER A 999 22.61 -19.22 14.69
N GLY A 1000 23.70 -18.55 14.30
CA GLY A 1000 25.02 -19.15 14.15
C GLY A 1000 25.68 -19.39 15.53
N ASN A 1001 25.82 -20.66 15.93
CA ASN A 1001 26.21 -21.10 17.29
C ASN A 1001 27.66 -20.80 17.77
N SER A 1002 28.40 -19.86 17.20
CA SER A 1002 29.83 -19.65 17.55
C SER A 1002 30.09 -18.35 18.32
N LEU A 1003 29.67 -18.27 19.59
CA LEU A 1003 29.96 -17.11 20.47
C LEU A 1003 31.46 -16.89 20.76
N ASN A 1004 32.32 -17.86 20.39
CA ASN A 1004 33.75 -17.85 20.71
C ASN A 1004 34.64 -17.25 19.59
N ALA A 1005 34.07 -16.91 18.43
CA ALA A 1005 34.81 -16.29 17.33
C ALA A 1005 34.63 -14.77 17.33
N ASP A 1006 35.66 -14.01 16.93
CA ASP A 1006 35.52 -12.57 16.74
C ASP A 1006 34.46 -12.24 15.68
N ASP A 1007 33.47 -11.43 16.05
CA ASP A 1007 32.39 -10.99 15.18
C ASP A 1007 32.14 -9.47 15.28
N PRO A 1008 33.12 -8.63 14.87
CA PRO A 1008 32.97 -7.17 14.88
C PRO A 1008 31.86 -6.67 13.95
N ASP A 1009 31.41 -7.53 13.03
CA ASP A 1009 30.36 -7.22 12.06
C ASP A 1009 28.96 -7.67 12.52
N SER A 1010 28.83 -8.40 13.63
CA SER A 1010 27.58 -8.99 14.19
C SER A 1010 26.83 -9.93 13.23
N VAL A 1011 27.58 -10.75 12.49
CA VAL A 1011 27.07 -11.71 11.51
C VAL A 1011 26.39 -12.94 12.15
N HIS A 1012 26.84 -13.41 13.32
CA HIS A 1012 26.36 -14.68 13.90
C HIS A 1012 24.85 -14.73 14.16
N ASP A 1013 24.25 -13.63 14.61
CA ASP A 1013 22.81 -13.54 14.86
C ASP A 1013 22.00 -13.32 13.55
N ASN A 1014 22.69 -13.07 12.44
CA ASN A 1014 22.11 -12.59 11.19
C ASN A 1014 22.43 -13.47 9.97
N PHE A 1015 23.15 -14.57 10.18
CA PHE A 1015 23.47 -15.56 9.16
C PHE A 1015 23.74 -16.94 9.75
N ILE A 1016 23.56 -17.96 8.93
CA ILE A 1016 23.75 -19.36 9.30
C ILE A 1016 25.25 -19.73 9.43
N SER A 1017 25.59 -20.71 10.28
CA SER A 1017 26.98 -21.17 10.43
C SER A 1017 27.49 -21.93 9.19
N SER A 1018 28.81 -21.93 8.97
CA SER A 1018 29.44 -22.62 7.83
C SER A 1018 29.14 -24.13 7.81
N SER A 1019 29.17 -24.77 8.99
CA SER A 1019 28.88 -26.20 9.14
C SER A 1019 27.43 -26.56 8.80
N LEU A 1020 26.48 -25.72 9.18
CA LEU A 1020 25.08 -25.93 8.89
C LEU A 1020 24.75 -25.63 7.42
N LEU A 1021 25.38 -24.61 6.83
CA LEU A 1021 25.31 -24.35 5.39
C LEU A 1021 25.86 -25.54 4.59
N HIS A 1022 27.00 -26.11 5.01
CA HIS A 1022 27.55 -27.33 4.43
C HIS A 1022 26.56 -28.51 4.50
N ALA A 1023 25.98 -28.75 5.68
CA ALA A 1023 25.05 -29.85 5.90
C ALA A 1023 23.82 -29.75 4.98
N ASN A 1024 23.26 -28.54 4.80
CA ASN A 1024 22.07 -28.27 3.98
C ASN A 1024 22.34 -28.15 2.46
N THR A 1025 23.62 -28.23 2.04
CA THR A 1025 24.02 -28.17 0.62
C THR A 1025 24.80 -29.42 0.23
N TYR A 1026 26.12 -29.44 0.42
CA TYR A 1026 27.01 -30.57 0.10
C TYR A 1026 26.61 -31.85 0.83
N GLY A 1027 26.21 -31.76 2.10
CA GLY A 1027 25.77 -32.91 2.89
C GLY A 1027 24.57 -33.63 2.28
N LEU A 1028 23.57 -32.88 1.78
CA LEU A 1028 22.40 -33.43 1.10
C LEU A 1028 22.71 -33.86 -0.34
N LYS A 1029 23.59 -33.15 -1.04
CA LYS A 1029 24.05 -33.55 -2.38
C LYS A 1029 24.81 -34.87 -2.34
N ALA A 1030 25.63 -35.11 -1.33
CA ALA A 1030 26.31 -36.38 -1.12
C ALA A 1030 25.34 -37.55 -0.86
N LYS A 1031 24.12 -37.26 -0.39
CA LYS A 1031 23.02 -38.24 -0.27
C LYS A 1031 22.27 -38.45 -1.61
N GLY A 1032 22.61 -37.73 -2.69
CA GLY A 1032 21.95 -37.87 -4.00
C GLY A 1032 20.77 -36.92 -4.23
N LEU A 1033 20.58 -35.92 -3.36
CA LEU A 1033 19.58 -34.87 -3.56
C LEU A 1033 20.16 -33.73 -4.42
N ALA A 1034 19.41 -33.29 -5.44
CA ALA A 1034 19.86 -32.26 -6.38
C ALA A 1034 19.59 -30.84 -5.85
N ILE A 1035 20.23 -30.46 -4.74
CA ILE A 1035 20.07 -29.14 -4.13
C ILE A 1035 20.75 -28.08 -5.00
N SER A 1036 20.00 -27.09 -5.47
CA SER A 1036 20.53 -25.95 -6.23
C SER A 1036 20.66 -24.68 -5.39
N ASP A 1037 19.83 -24.51 -4.35
CA ASP A 1037 19.77 -23.30 -3.55
C ASP A 1037 19.52 -23.62 -2.07
N HIS A 1038 19.98 -22.72 -1.20
CA HIS A 1038 19.68 -22.71 0.23
C HIS A 1038 19.11 -21.35 0.63
N TYR A 1039 17.96 -21.37 1.30
CA TYR A 1039 17.29 -20.20 1.82
C TYR A 1039 17.48 -20.10 3.33
N TYR A 1040 17.68 -18.88 3.82
CA TYR A 1040 17.82 -18.58 5.24
C TYR A 1040 16.96 -17.38 5.63
N SER A 1041 16.06 -17.56 6.59
CA SER A 1041 15.30 -16.48 7.22
C SER A 1041 15.90 -16.13 8.58
N SER A 1042 16.44 -14.92 8.70
CA SER A 1042 17.02 -14.41 9.95
C SER A 1042 15.96 -14.07 11.00
N GLN A 1043 16.36 -14.04 12.27
CA GLN A 1043 15.53 -13.57 13.39
C GLN A 1043 15.15 -12.08 13.29
N HIS A 1044 15.80 -11.31 12.42
CA HIS A 1044 15.52 -9.89 12.23
C HIS A 1044 14.80 -9.60 10.91
N GLY A 1045 14.09 -10.59 10.36
CA GLY A 1045 13.17 -10.42 9.22
C GLY A 1045 13.80 -10.52 7.83
N ALA A 1046 15.12 -10.58 7.71
CA ALA A 1046 15.77 -10.73 6.40
C ALA A 1046 15.63 -12.16 5.85
N LEU A 1047 15.42 -12.28 4.53
CA LEU A 1047 15.45 -13.54 3.78
C LEU A 1047 16.64 -13.52 2.82
N LEU A 1048 17.51 -14.53 2.93
CA LEU A 1048 18.70 -14.69 2.11
C LEU A 1048 18.62 -15.96 1.26
N ARG A 1049 19.23 -15.91 0.07
CA ARG A 1049 19.44 -17.06 -0.81
C ARG A 1049 20.92 -17.24 -1.07
N TYR A 1050 21.41 -18.45 -0.89
CA TYR A 1050 22.72 -18.88 -1.30
C TYR A 1050 22.62 -19.93 -2.40
N THR A 1051 23.25 -19.68 -3.55
CA THR A 1051 23.32 -20.61 -4.68
C THR A 1051 24.73 -21.23 -4.71
N PRO A 1052 24.91 -22.49 -4.26
CA PRO A 1052 26.19 -23.17 -4.29
C PRO A 1052 26.73 -23.42 -5.71
N VAL A 1053 28.05 -23.32 -5.87
CA VAL A 1053 28.75 -23.60 -7.14
C VAL A 1053 29.23 -25.05 -7.23
N TYR A 1054 29.34 -25.71 -6.08
CA TYR A 1054 29.89 -27.05 -5.92
C TYR A 1054 31.37 -27.18 -6.32
N SER A 1055 32.19 -26.18 -5.94
CA SER A 1055 33.63 -26.17 -6.17
C SER A 1055 34.44 -26.67 -4.97
N THR A 1056 35.65 -27.17 -5.20
CA THR A 1056 36.56 -27.62 -4.13
C THR A 1056 36.92 -26.49 -3.15
N ALA A 1057 37.08 -25.26 -3.65
CA ALA A 1057 37.36 -24.09 -2.83
C ALA A 1057 36.19 -23.72 -1.92
N GLU A 1058 34.96 -23.84 -2.42
CA GLU A 1058 33.74 -23.64 -1.64
C GLU A 1058 33.60 -24.71 -0.55
N GLU A 1059 33.79 -25.99 -0.87
CA GLU A 1059 33.71 -27.06 0.12
C GLU A 1059 34.75 -26.88 1.24
N ALA A 1060 35.99 -26.50 0.89
CA ALA A 1060 37.04 -26.21 1.86
C ALA A 1060 36.66 -25.03 2.77
N LEU A 1061 36.09 -23.95 2.22
CA LEU A 1061 35.61 -22.81 3.01
C LEU A 1061 34.51 -23.24 3.99
N LEU A 1062 33.52 -24.00 3.53
CA LEU A 1062 32.39 -24.44 4.35
C LEU A 1062 32.80 -25.42 5.47
N ARG A 1063 33.86 -26.20 5.27
CA ARG A 1063 34.42 -27.13 6.27
C ARG A 1063 35.44 -26.49 7.22
N THR A 1064 35.86 -25.25 6.96
CA THR A 1064 36.87 -24.56 7.79
C THR A 1064 36.33 -24.34 9.21
N LYS A 1065 37.09 -24.79 10.21
CA LYS A 1065 36.79 -24.49 11.62
C LYS A 1065 37.09 -23.01 11.88
N GLN A 1066 36.08 -22.26 12.31
CA GLN A 1066 36.20 -20.81 12.55
C GLN A 1066 37.11 -20.48 13.73
N VAL A 1067 37.12 -21.33 14.77
CA VAL A 1067 37.94 -21.16 15.97
C VAL A 1067 38.61 -22.48 16.35
N SER A 1068 39.83 -22.40 16.86
CA SER A 1068 40.52 -23.51 17.52
C SER A 1068 41.15 -23.08 18.84
N ILE A 1069 41.39 -24.01 19.74
CA ILE A 1069 42.16 -23.77 20.97
C ILE A 1069 43.64 -24.06 20.66
N SER A 1070 44.51 -23.08 20.87
CA SER A 1070 45.98 -23.26 20.89
C SER A 1070 46.52 -22.65 22.19
N ASP A 1071 47.38 -23.38 22.90
CA ASP A 1071 48.01 -22.92 24.15
C ASP A 1071 47.03 -22.35 25.19
N GLY A 1072 45.86 -22.99 25.33
CA GLY A 1072 44.81 -22.57 26.27
C GLY A 1072 44.01 -21.33 25.87
N HIS A 1073 44.26 -20.75 24.70
CA HIS A 1073 43.56 -19.57 24.18
C HIS A 1073 42.78 -19.89 22.89
N TRP A 1074 41.64 -19.24 22.70
CA TRP A 1074 40.86 -19.32 21.48
C TRP A 1074 41.53 -18.48 20.38
N ILE A 1075 41.80 -19.09 19.23
CA ILE A 1075 42.33 -18.42 18.03
C ILE A 1075 41.26 -18.47 16.94
N THR A 1076 40.83 -17.29 16.47
CA THR A 1076 39.94 -17.12 15.31
C THR A 1076 40.72 -17.32 14.01
N HIS A 1077 40.44 -18.39 13.27
CA HIS A 1077 41.05 -18.66 11.95
C HIS A 1077 40.29 -18.01 10.80
N LEU A 1078 38.99 -17.80 10.98
CA LEU A 1078 38.11 -17.19 9.99
C LEU A 1078 37.01 -16.42 10.71
N SER A 1079 37.07 -15.09 10.67
CA SER A 1079 36.00 -14.26 11.23
C SER A 1079 34.70 -14.43 10.43
N ALA A 1080 33.54 -14.21 11.06
CA ALA A 1080 32.25 -14.36 10.39
C ALA A 1080 32.09 -13.37 9.21
N GLY A 1081 32.61 -12.15 9.33
CA GLY A 1081 32.61 -11.18 8.23
C GLY A 1081 33.54 -11.56 7.07
N GLU A 1082 34.67 -12.21 7.34
CA GLU A 1082 35.53 -12.76 6.30
C GLU A 1082 34.90 -13.97 5.61
N PHE A 1083 34.21 -14.83 6.36
CA PHE A 1083 33.42 -15.93 5.80
C PHE A 1083 32.41 -15.42 4.77
N ILE A 1084 31.60 -14.40 5.10
CA ILE A 1084 30.65 -13.79 4.15
C ILE A 1084 31.35 -13.27 2.90
N SER A 1085 32.47 -12.57 3.08
CA SER A 1085 33.22 -11.96 1.96
C SER A 1085 33.79 -13.01 1.01
N ARG A 1086 34.31 -14.12 1.54
CA ARG A 1086 34.79 -15.26 0.75
C ARG A 1086 33.62 -16.02 0.11
N LEU A 1087 32.55 -16.26 0.86
CA LEU A 1087 31.34 -16.96 0.39
C LEU A 1087 30.70 -16.24 -0.80
N SER A 1088 30.56 -14.91 -0.73
CA SER A 1088 30.00 -14.09 -1.80
C SER A 1088 30.91 -13.95 -3.04
N SER A 1089 32.22 -14.15 -2.87
CA SER A 1089 33.19 -14.16 -3.97
C SER A 1089 33.21 -15.48 -4.75
N ILE A 1090 32.99 -16.61 -4.07
CA ILE A 1090 32.99 -17.95 -4.67
C ILE A 1090 31.61 -18.30 -5.24
N GLY A 1091 30.55 -18.09 -4.45
CA GLY A 1091 29.17 -18.40 -4.82
C GLY A 1091 28.31 -17.16 -5.01
N GLN A 1092 26.98 -17.37 -5.12
CA GLN A 1092 26.04 -16.26 -5.21
C GLN A 1092 25.21 -16.16 -3.92
N LEU A 1093 25.50 -15.13 -3.12
CA LEU A 1093 24.69 -14.75 -1.96
C LEU A 1093 23.81 -13.54 -2.33
N ARG A 1094 22.51 -13.63 -2.04
CA ARG A 1094 21.54 -12.55 -2.26
C ARG A 1094 20.65 -12.32 -1.05
N VAL A 1095 20.32 -11.07 -0.78
CA VAL A 1095 19.25 -10.67 0.15
C VAL A 1095 17.98 -10.48 -0.67
N LEU A 1096 16.97 -11.32 -0.44
CA LEU A 1096 15.69 -11.30 -1.13
C LEU A 1096 14.65 -10.43 -0.42
N ALA A 1097 14.68 -10.39 0.91
CA ALA A 1097 13.89 -9.48 1.74
C ALA A 1097 14.81 -8.82 2.75
N ALA A 1098 14.70 -7.49 2.88
CA ALA A 1098 15.49 -6.73 3.84
C ALA A 1098 14.97 -6.96 5.27
N GLY A 1099 15.85 -6.83 6.26
CA GLY A 1099 15.57 -6.92 7.68
C GLY A 1099 16.42 -5.95 8.49
N GLY A 1100 16.41 -6.07 9.82
CA GLY A 1100 17.10 -5.13 10.71
C GLY A 1100 18.61 -4.99 10.42
N TYR A 1101 19.28 -6.11 10.16
CA TYR A 1101 20.72 -6.16 9.85
C TYR A 1101 21.05 -6.03 8.36
N TRP A 1102 20.28 -6.72 7.50
CA TRP A 1102 20.39 -6.66 6.05
C TRP A 1102 19.39 -5.64 5.51
N GLN A 1103 19.71 -4.35 5.55
CA GLN A 1103 18.74 -3.27 5.25
C GLN A 1103 18.52 -3.04 3.74
N GLN A 1104 19.28 -3.74 2.90
CA GLN A 1104 19.25 -3.59 1.45
C GLN A 1104 19.15 -4.95 0.75
N THR A 1105 18.25 -5.05 -0.23
CA THR A 1105 18.10 -6.25 -1.06
C THR A 1105 19.13 -6.29 -2.19
N GLY A 1106 19.29 -7.46 -2.80
CA GLY A 1106 20.15 -7.68 -3.96
C GLY A 1106 21.35 -8.58 -3.69
N ARG A 1107 22.27 -8.62 -4.66
CA ARG A 1107 23.49 -9.44 -4.56
C ARG A 1107 24.40 -8.87 -3.48
N VAL A 1108 24.94 -9.75 -2.63
CA VAL A 1108 25.96 -9.40 -1.65
C VAL A 1108 27.31 -9.38 -2.36
N GLY A 1109 27.93 -8.20 -2.45
CA GLY A 1109 29.23 -7.97 -3.09
C GLY A 1109 30.38 -7.79 -2.09
N ALA A 1110 31.54 -7.35 -2.57
CA ALA A 1110 32.70 -7.04 -1.71
C ALA A 1110 32.44 -5.83 -0.78
N ASP A 1111 31.54 -4.95 -1.17
CA ASP A 1111 31.11 -3.73 -0.48
C ASP A 1111 29.98 -3.98 0.55
N TRP A 1112 29.64 -5.24 0.84
CA TRP A 1112 28.48 -5.61 1.66
C TRP A 1112 28.43 -4.96 3.05
N ARG A 1113 29.58 -4.63 3.64
CA ARG A 1113 29.65 -3.94 4.94
C ARG A 1113 29.02 -2.55 4.92
N ILE A 1114 29.15 -1.86 3.79
CA ILE A 1114 28.56 -0.55 3.56
C ILE A 1114 27.12 -0.72 3.07
N SER A 1115 26.92 -1.57 2.04
CA SER A 1115 25.61 -1.73 1.41
C SER A 1115 24.56 -2.30 2.37
N ARG A 1116 24.91 -3.23 3.28
CA ARG A 1116 23.96 -3.77 4.29
C ARG A 1116 23.32 -2.71 5.20
N ARG A 1117 23.98 -1.56 5.39
CA ARG A 1117 23.52 -0.46 6.26
C ARG A 1117 22.75 0.62 5.49
N GLN A 1118 22.75 0.57 4.17
CA GLN A 1118 21.95 1.49 3.37
C GLN A 1118 20.48 1.07 3.48
N LYS A 1119 19.64 1.94 4.02
CA LYS A 1119 18.19 1.72 3.98
C LYS A 1119 17.74 1.77 2.54
N SER A 1120 16.98 0.77 2.12
CA SER A 1120 16.16 0.90 0.91
C SER A 1120 15.17 2.03 1.15
N GLU A 1121 15.38 3.18 0.51
CA GLU A 1121 14.39 4.25 0.58
C GLU A 1121 13.13 3.81 -0.14
N ASP A 1122 11.99 3.97 0.53
CA ASP A 1122 10.68 3.71 -0.05
C ASP A 1122 10.51 4.70 -1.22
N SER A 1123 10.57 4.19 -2.45
CA SER A 1123 10.84 4.95 -3.68
C SER A 1123 9.72 5.93 -4.09
N THR A 1124 8.74 6.17 -3.23
CA THR A 1124 7.66 7.11 -3.49
C THR A 1124 7.53 8.11 -2.36
N VAL A 1125 7.85 9.34 -2.72
CA VAL A 1125 7.38 10.55 -2.04
C VAL A 1125 5.85 10.54 -2.04
N ARG A 1126 5.23 11.06 -0.97
CA ARG A 1126 3.77 11.26 -0.91
C ARG A 1126 3.31 12.03 -2.14
N THR A 1127 2.47 11.41 -2.96
CA THR A 1127 2.01 12.01 -4.21
C THR A 1127 0.51 12.28 -4.23
N ARG A 1128 0.19 13.42 -4.84
CA ARG A 1128 -1.17 13.91 -5.09
C ARG A 1128 -1.82 13.05 -6.16
N ASP A 1129 -2.94 12.44 -5.81
CA ASP A 1129 -3.83 11.77 -6.75
C ASP A 1129 -4.49 12.79 -7.69
N GLU A 1130 -4.89 12.37 -8.89
CA GLU A 1130 -5.31 13.20 -10.05
C GLU A 1130 -6.58 14.03 -9.86
N LEU A 1131 -7.10 14.13 -8.63
CA LEU A 1131 -8.39 14.70 -8.27
C LEU A 1131 -8.26 16.03 -7.55
#